data_AF-A0A511KRX3-F1
#
_entry.id   AF-A0A511KRX3-F1
#
_cell.length_a   1.000
_cell.length_b   1.000
_cell.length_c   1.000
_cell.angle_alpha   90.00
_cell.angle_beta   90.00
_cell.angle_gamma   90.00
#
_symmetry.space_group_name_H-M   'P 1'
#
loop_
_entity.id
_entity.type
_entity.pdbx_description
1 polymer ?
#
loop_
_entity_poly.entity_id
_entity_poly.type
_entity_poly.pdbx_seq_one_letter_code
_entity_poly.pdbx_strand_id
1 'polypeptide(L)'
;MSASPQHPPHLVNLKVLRASRFTLAPHQSLHGFDTVGPGRDALRRLKQTEKGGMMALPSSFGVIYLGETFSAVLSLSNDLPPSAPEADSVAHSVSLTVEMHTGLTPENPTAKHFLTRVEARTEDGSLSPGQSLETMAVHELKQLGAHALVCTATYGVQVVGEDGTARMVNRTLRKVYKFQVTNPISLRTKALAPTPASPTSFLSPTERAKIFLEVQIQNHCDSSMWFERMRFETLPGFTLEDQNDGLYEGAEALLPPGGLRQFLYILQAGPEVPLVPPGASQGLGRIDIGWRTRNGEVGRLLSSTLGRRVPQTPSPDKPAATSHAASVYSGRTLPVGMSPALPPIPMQDGSTAAPAPPSLPSTDGLAFDVTVSSIQSTESTSTFARDDPFSVNLRLTVSSSPSADPPRLQSSAAATDAQSAPSTPPTSSHRVVASALLSRPPLILPPLSPLERSYYSYQRRIHRALAKPTSVSQQWFFKKGTQAEKSFVEFEKRVAKEEEQGDLEQLRAFEMAAEEVEGAPDFAVRETETDKKGDVTSLERKADRTLYLLLKKDRREHAWQFPQGGVEGEESLIEAAKRELHEETGVNVDVWPSGRVPAGAYTYAFSAEHKKKHPEHEGAKVFFMPMRIIRGQVEPNKQEGIVDFAWLTKEEVKEKVSPEYWAAIEPMLSDY
;
A
#
# COMPACT_ATOMS: atom_id res chain seq x y z
N MET A 1 -54.76 13.41 -19.36
CA MET A 1 -53.40 12.92 -19.61
C MET A 1 -53.48 11.42 -19.82
N SER A 2 -53.19 10.96 -21.03
CA SER A 2 -53.32 9.56 -21.42
C SER A 2 -52.38 8.67 -20.61
N ALA A 3 -52.91 7.63 -20.00
CA ALA A 3 -52.10 6.54 -19.44
C ALA A 3 -51.20 5.97 -20.55
N SER A 4 -49.90 5.89 -20.28
CA SER A 4 -48.95 5.20 -21.16
C SER A 4 -49.43 3.76 -21.37
N PRO A 5 -49.45 3.25 -22.62
CA PRO A 5 -49.89 1.89 -22.89
C PRO A 5 -48.97 0.90 -22.15
N GLN A 6 -49.53 0.08 -21.27
CA GLN A 6 -48.78 -1.00 -20.62
C GLN A 6 -48.38 -2.01 -21.68
N HIS A 7 -47.09 -2.04 -22.03
CA HIS A 7 -46.55 -3.05 -22.93
C HIS A 7 -46.67 -4.44 -22.29
N PRO A 8 -47.00 -5.49 -23.06
CA PRO A 8 -47.07 -6.86 -22.53
C PRO A 8 -45.72 -7.27 -21.93
N PRO A 9 -45.70 -8.09 -20.87
CA PRO A 9 -44.47 -8.51 -20.21
C PRO A 9 -43.49 -9.15 -21.22
N HIS A 10 -42.21 -8.81 -21.08
CA HIS A 10 -41.15 -9.41 -21.88
C HIS A 10 -40.94 -10.87 -21.45
N LEU A 11 -40.80 -11.76 -22.43
CA LEU A 11 -40.52 -13.19 -22.23
C LEU A 11 -39.14 -13.43 -21.60
N VAL A 12 -38.18 -12.56 -21.93
CA VAL A 12 -36.80 -12.63 -21.45
C VAL A 12 -36.53 -11.54 -20.41
N ASN A 13 -35.67 -11.87 -19.45
CA ASN A 13 -35.22 -10.98 -18.39
C ASN A 13 -33.73 -10.71 -18.52
N LEU A 14 -33.33 -9.44 -18.40
CA LEU A 14 -31.93 -9.03 -18.46
C LEU A 14 -31.44 -8.60 -17.08
N LYS A 15 -30.46 -9.32 -16.54
CA LYS A 15 -29.73 -9.00 -15.31
C LYS A 15 -28.32 -8.53 -15.65
N VAL A 16 -27.88 -7.43 -15.04
CA VAL A 16 -26.55 -6.85 -15.24
C VAL A 16 -25.88 -6.64 -13.89
N LEU A 17 -24.63 -7.08 -13.77
CA LEU A 17 -23.85 -7.06 -12.55
C LEU A 17 -22.45 -6.52 -12.86
N ARG A 18 -22.00 -5.49 -12.13
CA ARG A 18 -20.60 -5.04 -12.21
C ARG A 18 -19.69 -6.14 -11.65
N ALA A 19 -18.62 -6.48 -12.36
CA ALA A 19 -17.71 -7.55 -11.95
C ALA A 19 -16.75 -7.10 -10.82
N SER A 20 -16.48 -5.81 -10.71
CA SER A 20 -15.82 -5.16 -9.57
C SER A 20 -16.86 -4.61 -8.58
N ARG A 21 -16.58 -4.65 -7.26
CA ARG A 21 -17.52 -4.28 -6.17
C ARG A 21 -18.90 -4.96 -6.28
N PHE A 22 -18.96 -6.29 -6.16
CA PHE A 22 -20.24 -7.01 -6.01
C PHE A 22 -21.00 -6.41 -4.83
N THR A 23 -22.11 -5.74 -5.14
CA THR A 23 -23.01 -5.21 -4.13
C THR A 23 -24.31 -5.98 -4.28
N LEU A 24 -24.75 -6.62 -3.21
CA LEU A 24 -26.08 -7.23 -3.12
C LEU A 24 -26.96 -6.25 -2.32
N ALA A 25 -28.25 -6.10 -2.66
CA ALA A 25 -29.11 -5.20 -1.89
C ALA A 25 -29.06 -5.56 -0.38
N PRO A 26 -28.92 -4.56 0.52
CA PRO A 26 -28.82 -4.84 1.94
C PRO A 26 -30.15 -5.40 2.49
N HIS A 27 -30.09 -6.54 3.16
CA HIS A 27 -31.14 -7.03 4.06
C HIS A 27 -30.75 -6.65 5.51
N GLN A 28 -31.76 -6.48 6.39
CA GLN A 28 -31.54 -6.34 7.83
C GLN A 28 -30.71 -7.52 8.39
N SER A 29 -29.84 -7.20 9.34
CA SER A 29 -28.76 -8.06 9.84
C SER A 29 -29.21 -9.48 10.21
N LEU A 30 -28.56 -10.48 9.61
CA LEU A 30 -28.39 -11.80 10.23
C LEU A 30 -26.88 -12.11 10.24
N HIS A 31 -26.41 -12.54 11.42
CA HIS A 31 -25.02 -12.75 11.77
C HIS A 31 -24.29 -13.72 10.82
N GLY A 32 -23.05 -13.34 10.48
CA GLY A 32 -21.92 -14.22 10.18
C GLY A 32 -21.94 -14.91 8.82
N PHE A 33 -21.11 -14.45 7.88
CA PHE A 33 -20.34 -15.31 6.98
C PHE A 33 -19.15 -14.52 6.39
N ASP A 34 -17.98 -15.16 6.43
CA ASP A 34 -16.67 -14.65 6.02
C ASP A 34 -16.47 -14.55 4.50
N THR A 35 -15.64 -13.59 4.10
CA THR A 35 -15.31 -13.19 2.73
C THR A 35 -14.06 -13.90 2.18
N VAL A 36 -14.13 -14.55 1.00
CA VAL A 36 -12.95 -14.95 0.20
C VAL A 36 -13.22 -14.92 -1.32
N GLY A 37 -12.35 -14.20 -2.07
CA GLY A 37 -11.86 -14.53 -3.44
C GLY A 37 -12.62 -14.06 -4.70
N PRO A 38 -11.96 -13.43 -5.71
CA PRO A 38 -12.60 -12.97 -6.95
C PRO A 38 -12.41 -13.92 -8.15
N GLY A 39 -13.39 -13.92 -9.05
CA GLY A 39 -13.26 -14.37 -10.44
C GLY A 39 -13.72 -15.80 -10.72
N ARG A 40 -14.78 -15.93 -11.54
CA ARG A 40 -15.46 -17.15 -12.06
C ARG A 40 -16.56 -17.79 -11.19
N ASP A 41 -16.52 -17.70 -9.86
CA ASP A 41 -17.57 -18.29 -9.01
C ASP A 41 -18.85 -17.47 -8.86
N ALA A 42 -18.86 -16.20 -9.30
CA ALA A 42 -19.99 -15.29 -9.12
C ALA A 42 -21.27 -15.76 -9.83
N LEU A 43 -21.15 -16.34 -11.03
CA LEU A 43 -22.29 -16.84 -11.82
C LEU A 43 -22.90 -18.12 -11.25
N ARG A 44 -22.07 -18.99 -10.65
CA ARG A 44 -22.55 -20.24 -10.03
C ARG A 44 -23.30 -19.97 -8.73
N ARG A 45 -22.85 -18.98 -7.95
CA ARG A 45 -23.55 -18.48 -6.76
C ARG A 45 -24.89 -17.83 -7.10
N LEU A 46 -24.98 -17.11 -8.23
CA LEU A 46 -26.22 -16.48 -8.69
C LEU A 46 -27.31 -17.51 -9.10
N LYS A 47 -26.91 -18.68 -9.62
CA LYS A 47 -27.84 -19.77 -9.99
C LYS A 47 -28.35 -20.58 -8.79
N GLN A 48 -27.59 -20.62 -7.69
CA GLN A 48 -27.99 -21.37 -6.48
C GLN A 48 -28.87 -20.57 -5.51
N THR A 49 -28.86 -19.23 -5.58
CA THR A 49 -29.62 -18.35 -4.66
C THR A 49 -31.06 -18.07 -5.09
N GLU A 50 -31.52 -18.54 -6.25
CA GLU A 50 -32.90 -18.29 -6.74
C GLU A 50 -33.98 -19.17 -6.08
N LYS A 51 -33.62 -20.23 -5.34
CA LYS A 51 -34.61 -21.04 -4.61
C LYS A 51 -35.14 -20.38 -3.33
N GLY A 52 -34.60 -19.22 -2.93
CA GLY A 52 -35.03 -18.52 -1.72
C GLY A 52 -34.95 -17.01 -1.86
N GLY A 53 -35.86 -16.41 -2.65
CA GLY A 53 -36.42 -15.06 -2.49
C GLY A 53 -35.53 -13.87 -2.06
N MET A 54 -34.22 -13.87 -2.24
CA MET A 54 -33.36 -12.91 -1.55
C MET A 54 -32.10 -12.61 -2.38
N MET A 55 -32.13 -11.49 -3.13
CA MET A 55 -31.00 -10.65 -3.57
C MET A 55 -31.45 -9.77 -4.75
N ALA A 56 -31.82 -8.52 -4.48
CA ALA A 56 -31.98 -7.52 -5.55
C ALA A 56 -30.60 -7.02 -6.01
N LEU A 57 -30.42 -6.89 -7.32
CA LEU A 57 -29.25 -6.24 -7.90
C LEU A 57 -29.31 -4.73 -7.58
N PRO A 58 -28.18 -4.06 -7.26
CA PRO A 58 -28.15 -2.63 -6.99
C PRO A 58 -28.68 -1.84 -8.18
N SER A 59 -29.40 -0.76 -7.91
CA SER A 59 -29.90 0.16 -8.94
C SER A 59 -28.81 1.05 -9.56
N SER A 60 -27.58 1.00 -9.05
CA SER A 60 -26.45 1.82 -9.51
C SER A 60 -25.13 1.05 -9.47
N PHE A 61 -24.18 1.45 -10.31
CA PHE A 61 -22.86 0.83 -10.39
C PHE A 61 -21.84 1.36 -9.36
N GLY A 62 -22.28 2.15 -8.37
CA GLY A 62 -21.39 2.79 -7.40
C GLY A 62 -20.51 3.90 -8.01
N VAL A 63 -19.42 4.22 -7.33
CA VAL A 63 -18.41 5.18 -7.82
C VAL A 63 -17.51 4.47 -8.83
N ILE A 64 -17.24 5.16 -9.95
CA ILE A 64 -16.39 4.67 -11.04
C ILE A 64 -15.38 5.78 -11.35
N TYR A 65 -14.13 5.38 -11.58
CA TYR A 65 -13.03 6.32 -11.78
C TYR A 65 -12.50 6.33 -13.22
N LEU A 66 -11.94 7.47 -13.62
CA LEU A 66 -11.25 7.63 -14.90
C LEU A 66 -10.06 6.66 -14.99
N GLY A 67 -9.88 6.03 -16.15
CA GLY A 67 -8.83 5.04 -16.38
C GLY A 67 -9.21 3.65 -15.89
N GLU A 68 -10.29 3.50 -15.12
CA GLU A 68 -10.78 2.20 -14.68
C GLU A 68 -11.22 1.34 -15.88
N THR A 69 -10.91 0.05 -15.82
CA THR A 69 -11.47 -0.94 -16.73
C THR A 69 -12.85 -1.38 -16.22
N PHE A 70 -13.91 -0.73 -16.72
CA PHE A 70 -15.29 -1.10 -16.43
C PHE A 70 -15.57 -2.51 -16.95
N SER A 71 -16.07 -3.37 -16.08
CA SER A 71 -16.45 -4.74 -16.44
C SER A 71 -17.82 -5.09 -15.87
N ALA A 72 -18.69 -5.63 -16.72
CA ALA A 72 -20.03 -6.04 -16.35
C ALA A 72 -20.36 -7.42 -16.92
N VAL A 73 -20.93 -8.27 -16.07
CA VAL A 73 -21.52 -9.56 -16.45
C VAL A 73 -22.99 -9.32 -16.76
N LEU A 74 -23.44 -9.80 -17.92
CA LEU A 74 -24.82 -9.70 -18.38
C LEU A 74 -25.39 -11.11 -18.55
N SER A 75 -26.58 -11.32 -18.01
CA SER A 75 -27.34 -12.57 -18.16
C SER A 75 -28.72 -12.24 -18.70
N LEU A 76 -29.01 -12.72 -19.91
CA LEU A 76 -30.34 -12.70 -20.51
C LEU A 76 -30.96 -14.09 -20.32
N SER A 77 -31.96 -14.21 -19.45
CA SER A 77 -32.59 -15.48 -19.11
C SER A 77 -34.05 -15.53 -19.54
N ASN A 78 -34.52 -16.73 -19.85
CA ASN A 78 -35.94 -17.04 -19.96
C ASN A 78 -36.38 -17.67 -18.63
N ASP A 79 -36.97 -16.86 -17.74
CA ASP A 79 -37.29 -17.27 -16.37
C ASP A 79 -38.58 -18.12 -16.27
N LEU A 80 -39.16 -18.53 -17.41
CA LEU A 80 -40.29 -19.44 -17.41
C LEU A 80 -39.91 -20.83 -16.88
N PRO A 81 -40.83 -21.53 -16.18
CA PRO A 81 -40.57 -22.87 -15.68
C PRO A 81 -40.28 -23.86 -16.83
N PRO A 82 -39.37 -24.82 -16.65
CA PRO A 82 -38.99 -25.80 -17.70
C PRO A 82 -40.14 -26.66 -18.22
N SER A 83 -41.28 -26.67 -17.52
CA SER A 83 -42.49 -27.42 -17.86
C SER A 83 -43.50 -26.63 -18.70
N ALA A 84 -43.15 -25.43 -19.18
CA ALA A 84 -44.03 -24.62 -20.03
C ALA A 84 -44.20 -25.29 -21.42
N PRO A 85 -45.43 -25.65 -21.85
CA PRO A 85 -45.63 -26.54 -23.00
C PRO A 85 -45.96 -25.83 -24.33
N GLU A 86 -45.79 -24.51 -24.44
CA GLU A 86 -46.36 -23.73 -25.56
C GLU A 86 -45.30 -23.13 -26.51
N ALA A 87 -45.64 -22.97 -27.79
CA ALA A 87 -44.73 -22.45 -28.84
C ALA A 87 -44.33 -20.98 -28.66
N ASP A 88 -45.10 -20.22 -27.87
CA ASP A 88 -44.84 -18.83 -27.49
C ASP A 88 -43.92 -18.69 -26.27
N SER A 89 -43.57 -19.80 -25.61
CA SER A 89 -42.66 -19.84 -24.45
C SER A 89 -41.18 -19.83 -24.83
N VAL A 90 -40.86 -19.99 -26.12
CA VAL A 90 -39.50 -20.00 -26.66
C VAL A 90 -39.18 -18.68 -27.37
N ALA A 91 -38.09 -18.03 -26.95
CA ALA A 91 -37.57 -16.85 -27.63
C ALA A 91 -36.69 -17.29 -28.82
N HIS A 92 -36.95 -16.80 -30.02
CA HIS A 92 -36.23 -17.15 -31.25
C HIS A 92 -35.34 -15.99 -31.72
N SER A 93 -34.30 -16.26 -32.51
CA SER A 93 -33.38 -15.24 -33.05
C SER A 93 -32.86 -14.27 -31.98
N VAL A 94 -32.51 -14.80 -30.82
CA VAL A 94 -32.18 -13.99 -29.64
C VAL A 94 -30.80 -13.37 -29.82
N SER A 95 -30.73 -12.04 -29.74
CA SER A 95 -29.47 -11.31 -29.73
C SER A 95 -29.45 -10.24 -28.65
N LEU A 96 -28.31 -10.10 -27.98
CA LEU A 96 -28.02 -9.08 -26.99
C LEU A 96 -26.88 -8.21 -27.51
N THR A 97 -27.15 -6.91 -27.70
CA THR A 97 -26.17 -5.90 -28.08
C THR A 97 -25.87 -5.00 -26.90
N VAL A 98 -24.59 -4.79 -26.60
CA VAL A 98 -24.12 -3.97 -25.48
C VAL A 98 -23.23 -2.85 -26.00
N GLU A 99 -23.62 -1.62 -25.67
CA GLU A 99 -22.92 -0.39 -26.05
C GLU A 99 -22.58 0.45 -24.81
N MET A 100 -21.44 1.14 -24.86
CA MET A 100 -21.08 2.20 -23.92
C MET A 100 -21.29 3.55 -24.57
N HIS A 101 -22.12 4.41 -23.98
CA HIS A 101 -22.34 5.77 -24.46
C HIS A 101 -21.60 6.75 -23.55
N THR A 102 -20.81 7.67 -24.13
CA THR A 102 -20.04 8.68 -23.39
C THR A 102 -20.45 10.10 -23.78
N GLY A 103 -20.16 11.06 -22.88
CA GLY A 103 -20.48 12.48 -23.06
C GLY A 103 -21.99 12.73 -23.20
N LEU A 104 -22.79 12.09 -22.34
CA LEU A 104 -24.24 12.26 -22.32
C LEU A 104 -24.60 13.72 -22.02
N THR A 105 -25.19 14.41 -22.99
CA THR A 105 -25.91 15.67 -22.77
C THR A 105 -27.38 15.37 -22.47
N PRO A 106 -28.16 16.32 -21.90
CA PRO A 106 -29.59 16.14 -21.67
C PRO A 106 -30.37 15.73 -22.93
N GLU A 107 -29.84 16.05 -24.12
CA GLU A 107 -30.54 15.89 -25.40
C GLU A 107 -30.03 14.70 -26.24
N ASN A 108 -28.76 14.26 -26.12
CA ASN A 108 -28.24 13.05 -26.79
C ASN A 108 -26.83 12.60 -26.30
N PRO A 109 -26.43 11.33 -26.51
CA PRO A 109 -25.04 10.86 -26.33
C PRO A 109 -24.13 11.42 -27.43
N THR A 110 -22.93 11.90 -27.08
CA THR A 110 -21.94 12.38 -28.07
C THR A 110 -21.16 11.27 -28.74
N ALA A 111 -20.94 10.13 -28.08
CA ALA A 111 -20.26 8.98 -28.68
C ALA A 111 -20.90 7.65 -28.25
N LYS A 112 -20.93 6.69 -29.17
CA LYS A 112 -21.40 5.31 -28.94
C LYS A 112 -20.26 4.35 -29.24
N HIS A 113 -19.84 3.60 -28.24
CA HIS A 113 -18.82 2.57 -28.35
C HIS A 113 -19.47 1.21 -28.27
N PHE A 114 -19.36 0.42 -29.34
CA PHE A 114 -19.83 -0.96 -29.35
C PHE A 114 -18.88 -1.82 -28.51
N LEU A 115 -19.41 -2.56 -27.53
CA LEU A 115 -18.60 -3.40 -26.65
C LEU A 115 -18.66 -4.86 -27.06
N THR A 116 -19.87 -5.40 -27.21
CA THR A 116 -20.09 -6.80 -27.55
C THR A 116 -21.49 -7.02 -28.07
N ARG A 117 -21.64 -8.04 -28.91
CA ARG A 117 -22.92 -8.60 -29.32
C ARG A 117 -22.84 -10.11 -29.16
N VAL A 118 -23.85 -10.69 -28.52
CA VAL A 118 -23.94 -12.13 -28.31
C VAL A 118 -25.30 -12.60 -28.77
N GLU A 119 -25.31 -13.70 -29.51
CA GLU A 119 -26.51 -14.37 -30.00
C GLU A 119 -26.67 -15.70 -29.26
N ALA A 120 -27.90 -16.24 -29.20
CA ALA A 120 -28.16 -17.50 -28.51
C ALA A 120 -27.30 -18.65 -29.06
N ARG A 121 -26.91 -19.58 -28.18
CA ARG A 121 -25.92 -20.64 -28.46
C ARG A 121 -26.50 -21.86 -29.18
N THR A 122 -27.83 -21.98 -29.29
CA THR A 122 -28.46 -23.10 -29.97
C THR A 122 -28.37 -22.93 -31.49
N GLU A 123 -28.41 -24.02 -32.25
CA GLU A 123 -28.26 -23.99 -33.72
C GLU A 123 -29.35 -23.17 -34.43
N ASP A 124 -30.51 -23.04 -33.79
CA ASP A 124 -31.68 -22.26 -34.22
C ASP A 124 -31.73 -20.84 -33.61
N GLY A 125 -30.73 -20.45 -32.80
CA GLY A 125 -30.68 -19.14 -32.14
C GLY A 125 -31.82 -18.89 -31.15
N SER A 126 -32.36 -19.95 -30.56
CA SER A 126 -33.46 -19.92 -29.60
C SER A 126 -32.99 -19.97 -28.13
N LEU A 127 -33.84 -19.49 -27.23
CA LEU A 127 -33.63 -19.50 -25.78
C LEU A 127 -34.88 -20.10 -25.11
N SER A 128 -34.77 -21.37 -24.73
CA SER A 128 -35.87 -22.13 -24.13
C SER A 128 -36.09 -21.76 -22.65
N PRO A 129 -37.27 -22.06 -22.06
CA PRO A 129 -37.54 -21.87 -20.64
C PRO A 129 -36.43 -22.47 -19.75
N GLY A 130 -35.95 -21.69 -18.77
CA GLY A 130 -34.86 -22.06 -17.87
C GLY A 130 -33.45 -21.92 -18.44
N GLN A 131 -33.27 -21.52 -19.70
CA GLN A 131 -31.96 -21.24 -20.28
C GLN A 131 -31.53 -19.77 -20.10
N SER A 132 -30.22 -19.54 -20.04
CA SER A 132 -29.62 -18.22 -19.94
C SER A 132 -28.50 -18.02 -20.97
N LEU A 133 -28.44 -16.81 -21.51
CA LEU A 133 -27.36 -16.31 -22.35
C LEU A 133 -26.49 -15.35 -21.52
N GLU A 134 -25.25 -15.75 -21.28
CA GLU A 134 -24.29 -15.03 -20.44
C GLU A 134 -23.17 -14.42 -21.29
N THR A 135 -22.84 -13.16 -21.02
CA THR A 135 -21.72 -12.45 -21.64
C THR A 135 -21.06 -11.48 -20.67
N MET A 136 -19.86 -11.02 -21.01
CA MET A 136 -19.13 -10.01 -20.25
C MET A 136 -18.77 -8.85 -21.18
N ALA A 137 -19.09 -7.64 -20.74
CA ALA A 137 -18.68 -6.41 -21.41
C ALA A 137 -17.52 -5.78 -20.63
N VAL A 138 -16.44 -5.43 -21.33
CA VAL A 138 -15.24 -4.79 -20.76
C VAL A 138 -14.92 -3.53 -21.54
N HIS A 139 -14.69 -2.41 -20.86
CA HIS A 139 -14.39 -1.13 -21.49
C HIS A 139 -13.50 -0.25 -20.60
N GLU A 140 -12.43 0.29 -21.16
CA GLU A 140 -11.54 1.24 -20.47
C GLU A 140 -12.14 2.66 -20.53
N LEU A 141 -12.38 3.26 -19.37
CA LEU A 141 -13.04 4.56 -19.27
C LEU A 141 -12.05 5.72 -19.44
N LYS A 142 -12.05 6.35 -20.61
CA LYS A 142 -11.08 7.41 -20.98
C LYS A 142 -11.60 8.83 -20.84
N GLN A 143 -12.88 9.00 -20.51
CA GLN A 143 -13.55 10.29 -20.44
C GLN A 143 -14.15 10.49 -19.05
N LEU A 144 -14.08 11.72 -18.55
CA LEU A 144 -14.78 12.12 -17.33
C LEU A 144 -16.26 12.39 -17.65
N GLY A 145 -17.12 12.29 -16.65
CA GLY A 145 -18.51 12.70 -16.79
C GLY A 145 -19.51 11.55 -16.93
N ALA A 146 -20.69 11.89 -17.45
CA ALA A 146 -21.81 10.96 -17.54
C ALA A 146 -21.61 9.90 -18.66
N HIS A 147 -21.77 8.64 -18.28
CA HIS A 147 -21.69 7.46 -19.14
C HIS A 147 -22.97 6.63 -19.01
N ALA A 148 -23.27 5.82 -20.02
CA ALA A 148 -24.36 4.86 -19.95
C ALA A 148 -24.01 3.53 -20.63
N LEU A 149 -24.26 2.44 -19.92
CA LEU A 149 -24.27 1.10 -20.50
C LEU A 149 -25.66 0.84 -21.08
N VAL A 150 -25.75 0.73 -22.41
CA VAL A 150 -26.99 0.47 -23.14
C VAL A 150 -27.01 -0.98 -23.58
N CYS A 151 -27.95 -1.73 -23.02
CA CYS A 151 -28.15 -3.14 -23.33
C CYS A 151 -29.46 -3.29 -24.10
N THR A 152 -29.38 -3.80 -25.32
CA THR A 152 -30.54 -4.01 -26.19
C THR A 152 -30.64 -5.47 -26.55
N ALA A 153 -31.64 -6.16 -26.01
CA ALA A 153 -31.98 -7.52 -26.38
C ALA A 153 -33.11 -7.51 -27.41
N THR A 154 -32.92 -8.23 -28.52
CA THR A 154 -33.95 -8.44 -29.54
C THR A 154 -34.24 -9.93 -29.68
N TYR A 155 -35.51 -10.29 -29.80
CA TYR A 155 -35.95 -11.68 -29.88
C TYR A 155 -37.32 -11.78 -30.58
N GLY A 156 -37.54 -12.86 -31.30
CA GLY A 156 -38.84 -13.23 -31.88
C GLY A 156 -39.65 -14.08 -30.90
N VAL A 157 -40.95 -13.84 -30.85
CA VAL A 157 -41.93 -14.69 -30.16
C VAL A 157 -42.97 -15.13 -31.17
N GLN A 158 -43.29 -16.43 -31.20
CA GLN A 158 -44.42 -16.91 -31.98
C GLN A 158 -45.71 -16.51 -31.27
N VAL A 159 -46.56 -15.75 -31.96
CA VAL A 159 -47.88 -15.38 -31.46
C VAL A 159 -48.91 -15.98 -32.39
N VAL A 160 -49.82 -16.79 -31.83
CA VAL A 160 -50.96 -17.33 -32.59
C VAL A 160 -52.00 -16.21 -32.72
N GLY A 161 -52.34 -15.85 -33.96
CA GLY A 161 -53.42 -14.88 -34.21
C GLY A 161 -54.81 -15.50 -33.99
N GLU A 162 -55.85 -14.66 -33.92
CA GLU A 162 -57.25 -15.11 -33.78
C GLU A 162 -57.67 -16.06 -34.93
N ASP A 163 -57.01 -15.97 -36.09
CA ASP A 163 -57.20 -16.80 -37.27
C ASP A 163 -56.48 -18.17 -37.21
N GLY A 164 -55.83 -18.51 -36.08
CA GLY A 164 -55.09 -19.76 -35.89
C GLY A 164 -53.73 -19.84 -36.59
N THR A 165 -53.30 -18.77 -37.28
CA THR A 165 -51.98 -18.70 -37.93
C THR A 165 -50.89 -18.26 -36.95
N ALA A 166 -49.78 -18.99 -36.90
CA ALA A 166 -48.61 -18.63 -36.10
C ALA A 166 -47.77 -17.58 -36.84
N ARG A 167 -47.59 -16.40 -36.24
CA ARG A 167 -46.72 -15.33 -36.77
C ARG A 167 -45.57 -15.05 -35.83
N MET A 168 -44.38 -14.81 -36.38
CA MET A 168 -43.22 -14.39 -35.60
C MET A 168 -43.29 -12.87 -35.35
N VAL A 169 -43.33 -12.46 -34.08
CA VAL A 169 -43.33 -11.05 -33.68
C VAL A 169 -42.01 -10.72 -33.00
N ASN A 170 -41.24 -9.81 -33.60
CA ASN A 170 -40.00 -9.32 -33.01
C ASN A 170 -40.28 -8.35 -31.87
N ARG A 171 -39.69 -8.61 -30.70
CA ARG A 171 -39.73 -7.78 -29.51
C ARG A 171 -38.34 -7.30 -29.15
N THR A 172 -38.27 -6.12 -28.56
CA THR A 172 -37.02 -5.48 -28.14
C THR A 172 -37.12 -5.08 -26.67
N LEU A 173 -36.20 -5.57 -25.85
CA LEU A 173 -36.00 -5.17 -24.46
C LEU A 173 -34.75 -4.29 -24.39
N ARG A 174 -34.90 -3.03 -24.02
CA ARG A 174 -33.78 -2.08 -23.87
C ARG A 174 -33.65 -1.62 -22.42
N LYS A 175 -32.50 -1.85 -21.80
CA LYS A 175 -32.15 -1.32 -20.47
C LYS A 175 -30.94 -0.39 -20.58
N VAL A 176 -31.01 0.76 -19.89
CA VAL A 176 -29.96 1.78 -19.88
C VAL A 176 -29.52 2.03 -18.44
N TYR A 177 -28.24 1.83 -18.18
CA TYR A 177 -27.65 2.04 -16.86
C TYR A 177 -26.71 3.24 -16.92
N LYS A 178 -27.14 4.36 -16.33
CA LYS A 178 -26.36 5.61 -16.31
C LYS A 178 -25.45 5.65 -15.09
N PHE A 179 -24.22 6.12 -15.25
CA PHE A 179 -23.25 6.28 -14.17
C PHE A 179 -22.32 7.48 -14.42
N GLN A 180 -21.63 7.91 -13.38
CA GLN A 180 -20.67 9.02 -13.42
C GLN A 180 -19.25 8.50 -13.26
N VAL A 181 -18.35 9.00 -14.08
CA VAL A 181 -16.90 8.75 -14.01
C VAL A 181 -16.20 9.96 -13.42
N THR A 182 -15.65 9.78 -12.23
CA THR A 182 -14.92 10.81 -11.48
C THR A 182 -13.40 10.69 -11.63
N ASN A 183 -12.66 11.75 -11.33
CA ASN A 183 -11.20 11.71 -11.39
C ASN A 183 -10.60 11.00 -10.16
N PRO A 184 -9.84 9.89 -10.31
CA PRO A 184 -9.27 9.18 -9.15
C PRO A 184 -8.04 9.86 -8.56
N ILE A 185 -7.30 10.62 -9.37
CA ILE A 185 -5.98 11.13 -9.00
C ILE A 185 -5.83 12.56 -9.49
N SER A 186 -5.25 13.45 -8.68
CA SER A 186 -4.68 14.70 -9.19
C SER A 186 -3.16 14.61 -9.32
N LEU A 187 -2.65 15.13 -10.45
CA LEU A 187 -1.24 15.14 -10.80
C LEU A 187 -0.75 16.59 -10.84
N ARG A 188 0.27 16.91 -10.03
CA ARG A 188 0.95 18.21 -10.06
C ARG A 188 2.43 17.99 -10.31
N THR A 189 3.05 18.88 -11.10
CA THR A 189 4.47 18.72 -11.46
C THR A 189 5.23 20.01 -11.23
N LYS A 190 6.46 19.89 -10.74
CA LYS A 190 7.41 20.98 -10.59
C LYS A 190 8.75 20.57 -11.18
N ALA A 191 9.12 21.21 -12.28
CA ALA A 191 10.40 20.97 -12.94
C ALA A 191 11.39 22.06 -12.53
N LEU A 192 12.53 21.65 -11.98
CA LEU A 192 13.63 22.52 -11.57
C LEU A 192 14.87 22.18 -12.40
N ALA A 193 15.60 23.20 -12.84
CA ALA A 193 16.95 23.05 -13.37
C ALA A 193 17.93 23.70 -12.39
N PRO A 194 19.13 23.12 -12.17
CA PRO A 194 20.13 23.71 -11.31
C PRO A 194 20.53 25.09 -11.85
N THR A 195 20.42 26.10 -11.00
CA THR A 195 20.87 27.45 -11.30
C THR A 195 22.40 27.51 -11.28
N PRO A 196 23.04 28.37 -12.11
CA PRO A 196 24.50 28.54 -12.14
C PRO A 196 25.12 28.93 -10.79
N ALA A 197 24.30 29.36 -9.82
CA ALA A 197 24.70 29.70 -8.46
C ALA A 197 24.82 28.49 -7.51
N SER A 198 24.43 27.27 -7.95
CA SER A 198 24.60 26.06 -7.15
C SER A 198 26.05 25.55 -7.23
N PRO A 199 26.74 25.30 -6.09
CA PRO A 199 28.15 24.91 -6.04
C PRO A 199 28.49 23.68 -6.90
N THR A 200 27.60 22.68 -6.93
CA THR A 200 27.78 21.44 -7.71
C THR A 200 27.59 21.65 -9.22
N SER A 201 26.70 22.57 -9.61
CA SER A 201 26.46 22.90 -11.01
C SER A 201 27.53 23.82 -11.60
N PHE A 202 28.25 24.58 -10.77
CA PHE A 202 29.34 25.43 -11.24
C PHE A 202 30.50 24.60 -11.81
N LEU A 203 30.80 23.48 -11.14
CA LEU A 203 31.97 22.65 -11.42
C LEU A 203 31.78 21.64 -12.54
N SER A 204 30.54 21.28 -12.90
CA SER A 204 30.27 20.25 -13.91
C SER A 204 29.22 20.66 -14.95
N PRO A 205 29.54 20.66 -16.26
CA PRO A 205 28.56 20.84 -17.34
C PRO A 205 27.43 19.79 -17.33
N THR A 206 27.72 18.56 -16.92
CA THR A 206 26.72 17.48 -16.88
C THR A 206 25.71 17.70 -15.75
N GLU A 207 26.15 18.25 -14.61
CA GLU A 207 25.26 18.65 -13.52
C GLU A 207 24.36 19.83 -13.92
N ARG A 208 24.86 20.80 -14.71
CA ARG A 208 24.04 21.91 -15.25
C ARG A 208 22.94 21.45 -16.20
N ALA A 209 23.16 20.33 -16.88
CA ALA A 209 22.22 19.77 -17.85
C ALA A 209 21.11 18.91 -17.20
N LYS A 210 21.19 18.63 -15.90
CA LYS A 210 20.15 17.89 -15.17
C LYS A 210 18.87 18.71 -15.03
N ILE A 211 17.73 18.04 -15.08
CA ILE A 211 16.40 18.58 -14.82
C ILE A 211 15.75 17.68 -13.80
N PHE A 212 15.42 18.24 -12.64
CA PHE A 212 14.72 17.57 -11.56
C PHE A 212 13.22 17.77 -11.75
N LEU A 213 12.51 16.70 -12.06
CA LEU A 213 11.06 16.70 -12.20
C LEU A 213 10.44 16.07 -10.96
N GLU A 214 9.87 16.92 -10.10
CA GLU A 214 9.04 16.49 -8.97
C GLU A 214 7.61 16.28 -9.46
N VAL A 215 7.05 15.11 -9.21
CA VAL A 215 5.68 14.72 -9.53
C VAL A 215 4.93 14.42 -8.26
N GLN A 216 3.84 15.15 -7.99
CA GLN A 216 2.98 14.96 -6.84
C GLN A 216 1.66 14.32 -7.28
N ILE A 217 1.30 13.22 -6.65
CA ILE A 217 0.07 12.47 -6.87
C ILE A 217 -0.77 12.52 -5.61
N GLN A 218 -2.05 12.89 -5.74
CA GLN A 218 -3.02 12.84 -4.65
C GLN A 218 -4.13 11.85 -4.96
N ASN A 219 -4.45 10.96 -4.01
CA ASN A 219 -5.58 10.05 -4.09
C ASN A 219 -6.91 10.79 -3.82
N HIS A 220 -7.83 10.78 -4.77
CA HIS A 220 -9.20 11.29 -4.63
C HIS A 220 -10.26 10.18 -4.57
N CYS A 221 -9.85 8.90 -4.57
CA CYS A 221 -10.74 7.78 -4.36
C CYS A 221 -11.30 7.74 -2.94
N ASP A 222 -12.44 7.08 -2.78
CA ASP A 222 -13.10 6.81 -1.50
C ASP A 222 -12.38 5.76 -0.64
N SER A 223 -11.37 5.12 -1.22
CA SER A 223 -10.65 3.98 -0.66
C SER A 223 -9.16 4.10 -0.92
N SER A 224 -8.37 3.39 -0.11
CA SER A 224 -6.93 3.31 -0.33
C SER A 224 -6.65 2.66 -1.68
N MET A 225 -5.66 3.21 -2.38
CA MET A 225 -5.18 2.71 -3.67
C MET A 225 -3.69 2.40 -3.58
N TRP A 226 -3.18 1.53 -4.43
CA TRP A 226 -1.75 1.34 -4.62
C TRP A 226 -1.41 1.45 -6.10
N PHE A 227 -0.15 1.77 -6.40
CA PHE A 227 0.34 1.87 -7.76
C PHE A 227 0.96 0.54 -8.19
N GLU A 228 0.40 -0.06 -9.24
CA GLU A 228 0.98 -1.25 -9.88
C GLU A 228 2.08 -0.85 -10.88
N ARG A 229 1.98 0.37 -11.43
CA ARG A 229 2.92 0.89 -12.40
C ARG A 229 3.01 2.39 -12.24
N MET A 230 4.23 2.91 -12.20
CA MET A 230 4.49 4.34 -12.13
C MET A 230 5.76 4.63 -12.90
N ARG A 231 5.62 4.86 -14.20
CA ARG A 231 6.73 4.96 -15.14
C ARG A 231 6.72 6.30 -15.85
N PHE A 232 7.84 7.00 -15.80
CA PHE A 232 8.05 8.18 -16.63
C PHE A 232 8.67 7.77 -17.97
N GLU A 233 8.02 8.14 -19.07
CA GLU A 233 8.49 7.93 -20.44
C GLU A 233 9.02 9.26 -20.97
N THR A 234 10.34 9.35 -21.15
CA THR A 234 10.98 10.57 -21.66
C THR A 234 10.68 10.80 -23.13
N LEU A 235 10.69 12.08 -23.54
CA LEU A 235 10.80 12.40 -24.96
C LEU A 235 12.17 11.98 -25.51
N PRO A 236 12.27 11.69 -26.82
CA PRO A 236 13.55 11.36 -27.45
C PRO A 236 14.62 12.40 -27.12
N GLY A 237 15.79 11.91 -26.71
CA GLY A 237 16.94 12.74 -26.36
C GLY A 237 17.16 13.02 -24.89
N PHE A 238 16.23 12.65 -24.02
CA PHE A 238 16.44 12.70 -22.57
C PHE A 238 16.79 11.32 -22.01
N THR A 239 17.88 11.26 -21.26
CA THR A 239 18.16 10.11 -20.39
C THR A 239 17.44 10.31 -19.05
N LEU A 240 16.91 9.22 -18.51
CA LEU A 240 16.14 9.21 -17.26
C LEU A 240 16.91 8.45 -16.19
N GLU A 241 17.02 9.07 -15.03
CA GLU A 241 17.42 8.44 -13.78
C GLU A 241 16.21 8.49 -12.84
N ASP A 242 15.66 7.31 -12.54
CA ASP A 242 14.54 7.14 -11.63
C ASP A 242 15.08 6.95 -10.21
N GLN A 243 14.69 7.84 -9.29
CA GLN A 243 15.16 7.83 -7.90
C GLN A 243 14.08 7.32 -6.93
N ASN A 244 13.08 6.59 -7.45
CA ASN A 244 11.90 6.16 -6.69
C ASN A 244 11.92 4.68 -6.27
N ASP A 245 13.10 4.06 -6.18
CA ASP A 245 13.24 2.65 -5.76
C ASP A 245 12.67 2.41 -4.35
N GLY A 246 11.97 1.29 -4.17
CA GLY A 246 11.36 0.89 -2.88
C GLY A 246 10.01 1.55 -2.55
N LEU A 247 9.57 2.59 -3.27
CA LEU A 247 8.28 3.27 -3.04
C LEU A 247 7.04 2.45 -3.47
N TYR A 248 7.27 1.32 -4.12
CA TYR A 248 6.24 0.44 -4.68
C TYR A 248 6.10 -0.88 -3.91
N GLU A 249 6.87 -1.07 -2.83
CA GLU A 249 6.91 -2.32 -2.07
C GLU A 249 6.45 -2.13 -0.61
N GLY A 250 5.86 -3.18 -0.03
CA GLY A 250 5.44 -3.18 1.37
C GLY A 250 4.27 -2.24 1.70
N ALA A 251 4.17 -1.83 2.97
CA ALA A 251 3.11 -0.94 3.47
C ALA A 251 3.17 0.46 2.84
N GLU A 252 4.35 0.90 2.42
CA GLU A 252 4.57 2.16 1.72
C GLU A 252 3.96 2.16 0.32
N ALA A 253 3.61 1.03 -0.29
CA ALA A 253 2.94 1.02 -1.59
C ALA A 253 1.50 1.58 -1.55
N LEU A 254 0.88 1.63 -0.37
CA LEU A 254 -0.51 2.03 -0.19
C LEU A 254 -0.66 3.54 0.01
N LEU A 255 -1.54 4.17 -0.77
CA LEU A 255 -1.90 5.59 -0.66
C LEU A 255 -3.34 5.72 -0.13
N PRO A 256 -3.55 6.23 1.11
CA PRO A 256 -4.88 6.38 1.69
C PRO A 256 -5.71 7.46 0.98
N PRO A 257 -7.05 7.49 1.16
CA PRO A 257 -7.90 8.56 0.64
C PRO A 257 -7.40 9.95 1.05
N GLY A 258 -7.27 10.86 0.08
CA GLY A 258 -6.72 12.21 0.30
C GLY A 258 -5.20 12.26 0.46
N GLY A 259 -4.52 11.11 0.56
CA GLY A 259 -3.08 10.99 0.71
C GLY A 259 -2.32 11.55 -0.49
N LEU A 260 -1.16 12.15 -0.21
CA LEU A 260 -0.26 12.75 -1.19
C LEU A 260 1.04 11.94 -1.25
N ARG A 261 1.55 11.69 -2.44
CA ARG A 261 2.88 11.11 -2.67
C ARG A 261 3.67 11.94 -3.66
N GLN A 262 4.96 12.07 -3.42
CA GLN A 262 5.90 12.77 -4.29
C GLN A 262 6.86 11.76 -4.92
N PHE A 263 7.16 11.96 -6.19
CA PHE A 263 8.10 11.19 -6.98
C PHE A 263 9.12 12.14 -7.59
N LEU A 264 10.37 11.72 -7.67
CA LEU A 264 11.45 12.50 -8.26
C LEU A 264 12.04 11.77 -9.46
N TYR A 265 12.05 12.44 -10.60
CA TYR A 265 12.69 11.97 -11.82
C TYR A 265 13.80 12.93 -12.19
N ILE A 266 14.99 12.41 -12.47
CA ILE A 266 16.13 13.22 -12.91
C ILE A 266 16.32 12.96 -14.40
N LEU A 267 16.16 14.01 -15.21
CA LEU A 267 16.39 13.94 -16.64
C LEU A 267 17.71 14.62 -16.99
N GLN A 268 18.47 14.08 -17.93
CA GLN A 268 19.58 14.78 -18.55
C GLN A 268 19.30 14.97 -20.04
N ALA A 269 19.46 16.21 -20.51
CA ALA A 269 19.32 16.52 -21.92
C ALA A 269 20.57 16.05 -22.68
N GLY A 270 20.38 15.15 -23.64
CA GLY A 270 21.40 14.75 -24.61
C GLY A 270 21.61 15.80 -25.71
N PRO A 271 22.61 15.61 -26.58
CA PRO A 271 22.94 16.53 -27.67
C PRO A 271 21.84 16.62 -28.74
N GLU A 272 21.00 15.60 -28.89
CA GLU A 272 19.84 15.61 -29.80
C GLU A 272 18.66 16.49 -29.33
N VAL A 273 18.66 16.98 -28.07
CA VAL A 273 17.57 17.81 -27.55
C VAL A 273 17.68 19.24 -28.10
N PRO A 274 16.65 19.77 -28.79
CA PRO A 274 16.68 21.13 -29.30
C PRO A 274 16.85 22.17 -28.19
N LEU A 275 17.73 23.15 -28.41
CA LEU A 275 17.91 24.26 -27.48
C LEU A 275 16.66 25.16 -27.51
N VAL A 276 15.90 25.15 -26.41
CA VAL A 276 14.66 25.93 -26.28
C VAL A 276 14.99 27.33 -25.75
N PRO A 277 14.50 28.42 -26.37
CA PRO A 277 14.82 29.78 -25.94
C PRO A 277 14.25 30.11 -24.53
N PRO A 278 14.88 31.03 -23.79
CA PRO A 278 14.39 31.47 -22.49
C PRO A 278 12.94 31.96 -22.52
N GLY A 279 12.09 31.43 -21.64
CA GLY A 279 10.65 31.74 -21.55
C GLY A 279 9.73 30.81 -22.33
N ALA A 280 10.26 30.00 -23.26
CA ALA A 280 9.49 29.00 -23.98
C ALA A 280 9.28 27.72 -23.15
N SER A 281 8.27 26.93 -23.56
CA SER A 281 7.94 25.65 -22.92
C SER A 281 8.78 24.54 -23.54
N GLN A 282 9.40 23.70 -22.71
CA GLN A 282 10.15 22.52 -23.10
C GLN A 282 9.40 21.28 -22.60
N GLY A 283 8.97 20.40 -23.51
CA GLY A 283 8.43 19.10 -23.16
C GLY A 283 9.53 18.17 -22.62
N LEU A 284 9.19 17.33 -21.66
CA LEU A 284 10.12 16.41 -20.99
C LEU A 284 9.72 14.94 -21.20
N GLY A 285 8.42 14.63 -21.15
CA GLY A 285 7.95 13.25 -21.24
C GLY A 285 6.49 13.10 -20.80
N ARG A 286 6.06 11.86 -20.59
CA ARG A 286 4.71 11.50 -20.09
C ARG A 286 4.85 10.55 -18.92
N ILE A 287 3.86 10.52 -18.05
CA ILE A 287 3.81 9.57 -16.94
C ILE A 287 2.69 8.57 -17.14
N ASP A 288 3.02 7.29 -17.03
CA ASP A 288 2.11 6.16 -17.14
C ASP A 288 1.87 5.56 -15.75
N ILE A 289 0.63 5.72 -15.29
CA ILE A 289 0.19 5.40 -13.93
C ILE A 289 -0.82 4.26 -14.00
N GLY A 290 -0.42 3.08 -13.55
CA GLY A 290 -1.31 1.95 -13.27
C GLY A 290 -1.63 1.90 -11.79
N TRP A 291 -2.92 1.85 -11.44
CA TRP A 291 -3.38 1.84 -10.06
C TRP A 291 -4.41 0.74 -9.83
N ARG A 292 -4.50 0.29 -8.57
CA ARG A 292 -5.53 -0.63 -8.11
C ARG A 292 -6.10 -0.19 -6.77
N THR A 293 -7.41 -0.35 -6.58
CA THR A 293 -8.09 -0.09 -5.30
C THR A 293 -8.21 -1.34 -4.45
N ARG A 294 -8.48 -1.18 -3.14
CA ARG A 294 -8.71 -2.30 -2.20
C ARG A 294 -9.74 -3.32 -2.69
N ASN A 295 -10.70 -2.88 -3.51
CA ASN A 295 -11.80 -3.71 -4.00
C ASN A 295 -11.49 -4.41 -5.35
N GLY A 296 -10.24 -4.34 -5.82
CA GLY A 296 -9.79 -4.99 -7.04
C GLY A 296 -10.09 -4.24 -8.33
N GLU A 297 -10.52 -2.97 -8.25
CA GLU A 297 -10.69 -2.12 -9.43
C GLU A 297 -9.31 -1.72 -9.93
N VAL A 298 -9.04 -1.94 -11.21
CA VAL A 298 -7.79 -1.59 -11.87
C VAL A 298 -8.03 -0.45 -12.82
N GLY A 299 -7.15 0.54 -12.80
CA GLY A 299 -7.16 1.59 -13.80
C GLY A 299 -5.77 1.98 -14.27
N ARG A 300 -5.73 2.58 -15.45
CA ARG A 300 -4.52 3.11 -16.08
C ARG A 300 -4.77 4.53 -16.57
N LEU A 301 -3.84 5.42 -16.27
CA LEU A 301 -3.86 6.80 -16.70
C LEU A 301 -2.52 7.15 -17.34
N LEU A 302 -2.57 7.71 -18.54
CA LEU A 302 -1.41 8.29 -19.21
C LEU A 302 -1.55 9.81 -19.19
N SER A 303 -0.55 10.52 -18.69
CA SER A 303 -0.57 11.98 -18.71
C SER A 303 -0.40 12.53 -20.12
N SER A 304 -0.80 13.79 -20.30
CA SER A 304 -0.28 14.60 -21.40
C SER A 304 1.23 14.82 -21.24
N THR A 305 1.88 15.33 -22.29
CA THR A 305 3.31 15.65 -22.24
C THR A 305 3.58 16.71 -21.15
N LEU A 306 4.26 16.28 -20.10
CA LEU A 306 4.74 17.10 -19.01
C LEU A 306 5.94 17.93 -19.50
N GLY A 307 6.04 19.16 -19.02
CA GLY A 307 7.04 20.10 -19.49
C GLY A 307 7.42 21.14 -18.45
N ARG A 308 8.42 21.94 -18.79
CA ARG A 308 8.91 23.06 -17.97
C ARG A 308 8.94 24.34 -18.78
N ARG A 309 8.93 25.48 -18.10
CA ARG A 309 9.27 26.76 -18.71
C ARG A 309 10.76 27.02 -18.52
N VAL A 310 11.47 27.34 -19.61
CA VAL A 310 12.90 27.69 -19.53
C VAL A 310 13.02 29.06 -18.81
N PRO A 311 13.81 29.18 -17.72
CA PRO A 311 13.96 30.44 -17.01
C PRO A 311 14.48 31.57 -17.90
N GLN A 312 13.93 32.77 -17.78
CA GLN A 312 14.46 33.97 -18.42
C GLN A 312 15.59 34.55 -17.59
N THR A 313 16.72 34.89 -18.22
CA THR A 313 17.72 35.76 -17.60
C THR A 313 17.09 37.15 -17.41
N PRO A 314 17.12 37.74 -16.21
CA PRO A 314 16.58 39.08 -16.01
C PRO A 314 17.38 40.08 -16.86
N SER A 315 16.69 40.88 -17.67
CA SER A 315 17.29 41.98 -18.44
C SER A 315 17.75 43.09 -17.48
N PRO A 316 18.95 43.69 -17.68
CA PRO A 316 19.46 44.75 -16.80
C PRO A 316 18.62 46.05 -16.78
N ASP A 317 17.72 46.28 -17.75
CA ASP A 317 17.05 47.57 -17.94
C ASP A 317 15.58 47.66 -17.49
N LYS A 318 15.15 46.87 -16.50
CA LYS A 318 13.87 47.14 -15.81
C LYS A 318 14.05 47.14 -14.30
N PRO A 319 13.72 48.23 -13.58
CA PRO A 319 13.62 48.16 -12.13
C PRO A 319 12.60 47.08 -11.77
N ALA A 320 12.96 46.23 -10.82
CA ALA A 320 12.13 45.15 -10.34
C ALA A 320 10.75 45.73 -9.94
N ALA A 321 9.72 45.42 -10.72
CA ALA A 321 8.37 45.57 -10.24
C ALA A 321 8.26 44.65 -9.02
N THR A 322 7.98 45.24 -7.86
CA THR A 322 7.60 44.55 -6.64
C THR A 322 6.45 43.61 -6.96
N SER A 323 6.76 42.34 -7.24
CA SER A 323 5.78 41.28 -7.15
C SER A 323 5.58 41.01 -5.66
N HIS A 324 4.38 41.36 -5.21
CA HIS A 324 3.95 41.16 -3.84
C HIS A 324 4.25 39.73 -3.40
N ALA A 325 4.75 39.64 -2.17
CA ALA A 325 4.86 38.43 -1.38
C ALA A 325 3.65 37.51 -1.63
N ALA A 326 3.92 36.24 -1.96
CA ALA A 326 2.94 35.19 -1.76
C ALA A 326 2.68 35.11 -0.25
N SER A 327 1.61 35.78 0.17
CA SER A 327 1.06 35.77 1.51
C SER A 327 0.84 34.33 1.95
N VAL A 328 1.43 33.98 3.09
CA VAL A 328 0.91 32.95 3.97
C VAL A 328 -0.55 33.31 4.25
N TYR A 329 -1.49 32.44 3.90
CA TYR A 329 -2.86 32.53 4.40
C TYR A 329 -3.16 31.28 5.22
N SER A 330 -3.12 31.47 6.54
CA SER A 330 -3.92 30.68 7.48
C SER A 330 -5.41 30.87 7.19
N GLY A 331 -6.14 29.75 7.19
CA GLY A 331 -7.57 29.58 7.53
C GLY A 331 -8.64 30.57 7.02
N ARG A 332 -9.64 30.02 6.31
CA ARG A 332 -11.10 30.03 6.64
C ARG A 332 -12.04 30.25 5.42
N THR A 333 -12.83 29.19 5.11
CA THR A 333 -14.21 29.07 4.54
C THR A 333 -14.76 29.90 3.34
N LEU A 334 -15.15 29.17 2.25
CA LEU A 334 -16.32 29.24 1.30
C LEU A 334 -16.67 30.58 0.58
N PRO A 335 -17.41 30.66 -0.57
CA PRO A 335 -18.25 29.67 -1.29
C PRO A 335 -18.17 29.63 -2.86
N VAL A 336 -18.95 28.69 -3.40
CA VAL A 336 -19.52 28.47 -4.76
C VAL A 336 -19.41 29.59 -5.83
N GLY A 337 -19.03 29.18 -7.06
CA GLY A 337 -19.67 29.68 -8.29
C GLY A 337 -18.76 30.17 -9.43
N MET A 338 -18.94 29.55 -10.60
CA MET A 338 -18.72 30.08 -11.96
C MET A 338 -17.30 30.02 -12.55
N SER A 339 -17.11 29.09 -13.49
CA SER A 339 -15.99 29.02 -14.44
C SER A 339 -16.26 29.91 -15.67
N PRO A 340 -15.25 30.60 -16.23
CA PRO A 340 -15.28 31.05 -17.61
C PRO A 340 -14.58 30.02 -18.53
N ALA A 341 -15.26 29.71 -19.62
CA ALA A 341 -14.83 28.81 -20.68
C ALA A 341 -13.66 29.37 -21.53
N LEU A 342 -12.94 28.47 -22.19
CA LEU A 342 -11.97 28.76 -23.25
C LEU A 342 -12.29 27.93 -24.52
N PRO A 343 -11.89 28.40 -25.72
CA PRO A 343 -12.53 28.16 -27.00
C PRO A 343 -12.02 26.91 -27.75
N PRO A 344 -12.71 26.46 -28.83
CA PRO A 344 -12.42 25.20 -29.51
C PRO A 344 -11.45 25.38 -30.70
N ILE A 345 -10.61 24.39 -30.96
CA ILE A 345 -9.84 24.26 -32.22
C ILE A 345 -9.65 22.75 -32.56
N PRO A 346 -9.27 22.38 -33.80
CA PRO A 346 -10.13 21.80 -34.82
C PRO A 346 -9.79 20.33 -35.14
N MET A 347 -10.70 19.67 -35.86
CA MET A 347 -10.51 18.32 -36.38
C MET A 347 -9.50 18.27 -37.53
N GLN A 348 -8.73 17.17 -37.59
CA GLN A 348 -8.12 16.71 -38.83
C GLN A 348 -8.14 15.18 -38.90
N ASP A 349 -8.74 14.71 -39.99
CA ASP A 349 -8.81 13.33 -40.46
C ASP A 349 -7.45 12.79 -40.90
N GLY A 350 -7.31 11.46 -40.93
CA GLY A 350 -6.18 10.83 -41.62
C GLY A 350 -5.93 9.38 -41.26
N SER A 351 -6.73 8.48 -41.82
CA SER A 351 -6.51 7.04 -41.90
C SER A 351 -5.15 6.66 -42.52
N THR A 352 -4.45 5.66 -41.97
CA THR A 352 -3.98 4.48 -42.74
C THR A 352 -3.39 3.39 -41.82
N ALA A 353 -3.59 2.14 -42.25
CA ALA A 353 -3.51 0.91 -41.48
C ALA A 353 -2.09 0.36 -41.27
N ALA A 354 -1.92 -0.44 -40.21
CA ALA A 354 -0.76 -1.32 -39.97
C ALA A 354 -1.22 -2.76 -39.66
N PRO A 355 -0.44 -3.81 -40.02
CA PRO A 355 -0.89 -5.20 -40.09
C PRO A 355 -0.79 -5.98 -38.76
N ALA A 356 -1.46 -7.14 -38.72
CA ALA A 356 -1.66 -8.04 -37.58
C ALA A 356 -0.38 -8.75 -37.06
N PRO A 357 -0.37 -9.25 -35.80
CA PRO A 357 0.84 -9.65 -35.08
C PRO A 357 1.17 -11.16 -35.21
N PRO A 358 2.42 -11.59 -34.95
CA PRO A 358 2.73 -12.99 -34.69
C PRO A 358 2.60 -13.34 -33.19
N SER A 359 2.25 -14.60 -32.93
CA SER A 359 1.94 -15.24 -31.65
C SER A 359 3.14 -15.47 -30.72
N LEU A 360 2.90 -15.41 -29.40
CA LEU A 360 3.85 -15.73 -28.32
C LEU A 360 3.72 -17.20 -27.86
N PRO A 361 4.82 -17.91 -27.55
CA PRO A 361 4.78 -19.12 -26.74
C PRO A 361 4.86 -18.83 -25.23
N SER A 362 4.37 -19.79 -24.44
CA SER A 362 4.16 -19.80 -22.99
C SER A 362 5.42 -19.61 -22.15
N THR A 363 5.32 -18.83 -21.07
CA THR A 363 6.37 -18.61 -20.08
C THR A 363 6.28 -19.62 -18.92
N ASP A 364 7.16 -20.62 -18.92
CA ASP A 364 7.55 -21.35 -17.71
C ASP A 364 8.76 -20.67 -17.05
N GLY A 365 8.81 -20.71 -15.72
CA GLY A 365 9.67 -19.90 -14.87
C GLY A 365 11.16 -20.09 -15.10
N LEU A 366 11.90 -18.97 -15.07
CA LEU A 366 13.36 -18.92 -15.12
C LEU A 366 13.90 -18.61 -13.72
N ALA A 367 14.78 -19.48 -13.21
CA ALA A 367 15.62 -19.20 -12.05
C ALA A 367 17.04 -18.88 -12.53
N PHE A 368 17.69 -17.91 -11.88
CA PHE A 368 19.04 -17.45 -12.21
C PHE A 368 20.02 -17.86 -11.12
N ASP A 369 21.15 -18.45 -11.50
CA ASP A 369 22.28 -18.65 -10.61
C ASP A 369 23.56 -18.14 -11.29
N VAL A 370 24.34 -17.34 -10.56
CA VAL A 370 25.57 -16.70 -11.05
C VAL A 370 26.74 -17.28 -10.27
N THR A 371 27.40 -18.28 -10.84
CA THR A 371 28.66 -18.82 -10.29
C THR A 371 29.86 -18.23 -11.02
N VAL A 372 30.68 -17.48 -10.29
CA VAL A 372 31.99 -16.99 -10.75
C VAL A 372 33.01 -18.11 -10.63
N SER A 373 33.30 -18.80 -11.75
CA SER A 373 34.33 -19.84 -11.76
C SER A 373 35.72 -19.21 -11.90
N SER A 374 36.35 -18.97 -10.74
CA SER A 374 37.79 -18.79 -10.52
C SER A 374 38.46 -17.50 -11.04
N ILE A 375 38.90 -16.66 -10.10
CA ILE A 375 40.04 -15.75 -10.27
C ILE A 375 41.19 -16.36 -9.47
N GLN A 376 42.19 -16.94 -10.15
CA GLN A 376 43.43 -17.39 -9.50
C GLN A 376 44.39 -16.22 -9.37
N SER A 377 44.77 -15.91 -8.12
CA SER A 377 45.86 -14.99 -7.79
C SER A 377 47.06 -15.82 -7.35
N THR A 378 48.15 -15.75 -8.11
CA THR A 378 49.48 -16.21 -7.69
C THR A 378 50.27 -14.99 -7.22
N GLU A 379 49.91 -14.44 -6.07
CA GLU A 379 50.84 -13.77 -5.13
C GLU A 379 50.04 -12.99 -4.06
N SER A 380 50.51 -13.11 -2.82
CA SER A 380 49.91 -12.52 -1.63
C SER A 380 50.04 -11.01 -1.59
N THR A 381 48.95 -10.34 -1.19
CA THR A 381 48.85 -8.94 -0.70
C THR A 381 49.05 -7.82 -1.74
N SER A 382 47.95 -7.39 -2.37
CA SER A 382 47.62 -5.97 -2.61
C SER A 382 46.27 -5.81 -3.32
N THR A 383 45.47 -4.82 -2.91
CA THR A 383 44.27 -4.33 -3.59
C THR A 383 44.59 -4.00 -5.06
N PHE A 384 43.81 -4.55 -6.01
CA PHE A 384 43.98 -4.28 -7.44
C PHE A 384 43.20 -3.02 -7.83
N ALA A 385 43.90 -2.01 -8.36
CA ALA A 385 43.31 -0.90 -9.10
C ALA A 385 43.96 -0.88 -10.50
N ARG A 386 43.14 -0.74 -11.54
CA ARG A 386 43.61 -0.63 -12.93
C ARG A 386 42.83 0.49 -13.62
N ASP A 387 43.56 1.49 -14.12
CA ASP A 387 42.98 2.72 -14.71
C ASP A 387 42.64 2.58 -16.21
N ASP A 388 42.85 1.41 -16.82
CA ASP A 388 42.46 1.15 -18.21
C ASP A 388 41.14 0.37 -18.30
N PRO A 389 40.25 0.71 -19.26
CA PRO A 389 39.04 -0.07 -19.50
C PRO A 389 39.39 -1.50 -19.92
N PHE A 390 38.83 -2.49 -19.22
CA PHE A 390 38.95 -3.91 -19.55
C PHE A 390 37.57 -4.53 -19.76
N SER A 391 37.51 -5.55 -20.61
CA SER A 391 36.27 -6.28 -20.89
C SER A 391 36.28 -7.64 -20.20
N VAL A 392 35.24 -7.94 -19.43
CA VAL A 392 34.99 -9.26 -18.84
C VAL A 392 34.01 -10.01 -19.72
N ASN A 393 34.42 -11.15 -20.27
CA ASN A 393 33.53 -12.03 -21.02
C ASN A 393 32.81 -12.97 -20.06
N LEU A 394 31.53 -12.70 -19.81
CA LEU A 394 30.64 -13.56 -19.02
C LEU A 394 29.91 -14.53 -19.95
N ARG A 395 30.09 -15.83 -19.72
CA ARG A 395 29.37 -16.88 -20.46
C ARG A 395 28.23 -17.42 -19.60
N LEU A 396 27.01 -17.00 -19.91
CA LEU A 396 25.79 -17.59 -19.36
C LEU A 396 25.59 -18.98 -19.96
N THR A 397 25.53 -20.00 -19.11
CA THR A 397 25.26 -21.38 -19.52
C THR A 397 23.94 -21.80 -18.88
N VAL A 398 22.90 -21.99 -19.68
CA VAL A 398 21.61 -22.52 -19.21
C VAL A 398 21.73 -24.04 -19.18
N SER A 399 21.66 -24.64 -17.99
CA SER A 399 21.60 -26.10 -17.84
C SER A 399 20.28 -26.47 -17.17
N SER A 400 19.52 -27.36 -17.80
CA SER A 400 18.32 -27.96 -17.20
C SER A 400 18.79 -29.09 -16.27
N SER A 401 18.85 -28.83 -14.98
CA SER A 401 19.03 -29.90 -13.99
C SER A 401 17.67 -30.56 -13.70
N PRO A 402 17.60 -31.90 -13.62
CA PRO A 402 16.43 -32.58 -13.09
C PRO A 402 16.47 -32.48 -11.56
N SER A 403 15.63 -31.63 -10.95
CA SER A 403 15.51 -31.55 -9.50
C SER A 403 14.65 -32.69 -8.95
N ALA A 404 15.22 -33.49 -8.06
CA ALA A 404 14.48 -34.27 -7.08
C ALA A 404 13.94 -33.31 -6.01
N ASP A 405 12.63 -33.35 -5.76
CA ASP A 405 11.93 -32.49 -4.79
C ASP A 405 12.34 -32.78 -3.33
N PRO A 406 12.71 -31.78 -2.52
CA PRO A 406 12.56 -31.84 -1.06
C PRO A 406 11.10 -31.53 -0.67
N PRO A 407 10.57 -32.10 0.43
CA PRO A 407 9.15 -31.99 0.75
C PRO A 407 8.81 -30.58 1.20
N ARG A 408 8.10 -29.85 0.34
CA ARG A 408 7.40 -28.62 0.70
C ARG A 408 6.07 -29.01 1.35
N LEU A 409 5.89 -28.65 2.61
CA LEU A 409 4.59 -28.70 3.30
C LEU A 409 3.60 -27.80 2.56
N GLN A 410 2.80 -28.42 1.71
CA GLN A 410 1.60 -27.84 1.13
C GLN A 410 0.48 -27.93 2.17
N SER A 411 -0.09 -26.80 2.55
CA SER A 411 -1.44 -26.76 3.11
C SER A 411 -2.43 -27.02 1.97
N SER A 412 -2.71 -28.30 1.70
CA SER A 412 -3.81 -28.70 0.84
C SER A 412 -5.12 -28.57 1.61
N ALA A 413 -5.90 -27.53 1.32
CA ALA A 413 -7.33 -27.55 1.60
C ALA A 413 -8.02 -28.28 0.44
N ALA A 414 -7.85 -29.61 0.39
CA ALA A 414 -8.73 -30.48 -0.38
C ALA A 414 -9.98 -30.73 0.47
N ALA A 415 -11.11 -30.17 0.06
CA ALA A 415 -12.42 -30.53 0.61
C ALA A 415 -12.82 -31.89 0.04
N THR A 416 -12.45 -32.96 0.74
CA THR A 416 -13.18 -34.23 0.65
C THR A 416 -14.43 -34.11 1.51
N ASP A 417 -15.58 -34.36 0.89
CA ASP A 417 -16.88 -34.53 1.57
C ASP A 417 -16.75 -35.60 2.66
N ALA A 418 -16.71 -35.18 3.92
CA ALA A 418 -16.87 -36.05 5.06
C ALA A 418 -18.34 -35.97 5.51
N GLN A 419 -19.09 -37.02 5.18
CA GLN A 419 -20.40 -37.28 5.75
C GLN A 419 -20.31 -37.30 7.28
N SER A 420 -21.31 -36.72 7.93
CA SER A 420 -21.49 -36.68 9.38
C SER A 420 -21.50 -38.08 10.00
N ALA A 421 -20.39 -38.45 10.64
CA ALA A 421 -20.35 -39.53 11.62
C ALA A 421 -20.52 -38.97 13.03
N PRO A 422 -21.19 -39.68 13.95
CA PRO A 422 -21.45 -39.21 15.31
C PRO A 422 -20.14 -38.98 16.07
N SER A 423 -20.03 -37.83 16.73
CA SER A 423 -18.86 -37.38 17.46
C SER A 423 -18.53 -38.29 18.65
N THR A 424 -17.36 -38.92 18.60
CA THR A 424 -16.68 -39.42 19.79
C THR A 424 -15.93 -38.23 20.40
N PRO A 425 -15.98 -37.96 21.73
CA PRO A 425 -15.32 -36.79 22.31
C PRO A 425 -13.79 -36.89 22.13
N PRO A 426 -13.08 -35.82 21.71
CA PRO A 426 -11.64 -35.84 21.62
C PRO A 426 -11.02 -35.97 23.01
N THR A 427 -10.18 -36.98 23.19
CA THR A 427 -9.67 -37.46 24.47
C THR A 427 -8.49 -36.65 25.03
N SER A 428 -8.16 -35.48 24.47
CA SER A 428 -7.14 -34.60 25.07
C SER A 428 -7.35 -33.11 24.86
N SER A 429 -7.42 -32.39 25.99
CA SER A 429 -7.58 -30.94 26.02
C SER A 429 -6.26 -30.28 26.44
N HIS A 430 -5.81 -29.24 25.73
CA HIS A 430 -4.70 -28.42 26.20
C HIS A 430 -5.24 -27.35 27.15
N ARG A 431 -4.55 -27.11 28.27
CA ARG A 431 -4.86 -25.99 29.15
C ARG A 431 -4.57 -24.67 28.43
N VAL A 432 -5.55 -23.77 28.39
CA VAL A 432 -5.34 -22.41 27.87
C VAL A 432 -4.65 -21.57 28.94
N VAL A 433 -3.51 -20.99 28.58
CA VAL A 433 -2.68 -20.17 29.46
C VAL A 433 -2.50 -18.80 28.82
N ALA A 434 -2.66 -17.74 29.60
CA ALA A 434 -2.40 -16.38 29.17
C ALA A 434 -1.08 -15.89 29.81
N SER A 435 -0.23 -15.25 29.02
CA SER A 435 1.04 -14.71 29.47
C SER A 435 1.12 -13.21 29.22
N ALA A 436 1.63 -12.45 30.18
CA ALA A 436 1.89 -11.02 30.02
C ALA A 436 3.27 -10.80 29.39
N LEU A 437 3.30 -10.42 28.11
CA LEU A 437 4.50 -9.94 27.44
C LEU A 437 4.69 -8.46 27.81
N LEU A 438 5.24 -8.21 29.00
CA LEU A 438 5.44 -6.86 29.52
C LEU A 438 6.77 -6.27 29.01
N SER A 439 6.67 -5.10 28.38
CA SER A 439 7.80 -4.38 27.80
C SER A 439 7.92 -2.96 28.35
N ARG A 440 9.16 -2.49 28.56
CA ARG A 440 9.50 -1.09 28.79
C ARG A 440 10.09 -0.52 27.48
N PRO A 441 9.41 0.43 26.82
CA PRO A 441 9.91 1.00 25.55
C PRO A 441 11.18 1.86 25.76
N PRO A 442 11.95 2.15 24.71
CA PRO A 442 13.10 3.05 24.81
C PRO A 442 12.66 4.44 25.32
N LEU A 443 13.35 4.95 26.33
CA LEU A 443 13.15 6.28 26.91
C LEU A 443 13.93 7.36 26.15
N ILE A 444 15.04 6.97 25.52
CA ILE A 444 15.86 7.87 24.69
C ILE A 444 16.03 7.28 23.29
N LEU A 445 16.37 8.14 22.32
CA LEU A 445 16.64 7.72 20.96
C LEU A 445 17.84 6.76 20.88
N PRO A 446 17.83 5.77 19.98
CA PRO A 446 18.96 4.86 19.79
C PRO A 446 20.23 5.62 19.34
N PRO A 447 21.42 5.10 19.66
CA PRO A 447 22.67 5.68 19.20
C PRO A 447 22.79 5.52 17.68
N LEU A 448 23.18 6.60 17.01
CA LEU A 448 23.40 6.58 15.56
C LEU A 448 24.52 5.60 15.19
N SER A 449 24.35 4.83 14.12
CA SER A 449 25.43 4.05 13.52
C SER A 449 26.53 4.96 12.97
N PRO A 450 27.76 4.45 12.75
CA PRO A 450 28.83 5.24 12.14
C PRO A 450 28.44 5.84 10.78
N LEU A 451 27.72 5.08 9.94
CA LEU A 451 27.23 5.56 8.65
C LEU A 451 26.21 6.69 8.81
N GLU A 452 25.22 6.52 9.69
CA GLU A 452 24.21 7.56 9.95
C GLU A 452 24.86 8.84 10.49
N ARG A 453 25.83 8.71 11.41
CA ARG A 453 26.58 9.88 11.92
C ARG A 453 27.26 10.64 10.78
N SER A 454 27.97 9.93 9.90
CA SER A 454 28.64 10.54 8.75
C SER A 454 27.63 11.16 7.77
N TYR A 455 26.52 10.47 7.50
CA TYR A 455 25.46 10.97 6.63
C TYR A 455 24.80 12.23 7.19
N TYR A 456 24.41 12.26 8.48
CA TYR A 456 23.82 13.43 9.09
C TYR A 456 24.78 14.61 9.16
N SER A 457 26.06 14.37 9.47
CA SER A 457 27.11 15.40 9.39
C SER A 457 27.20 15.97 7.97
N TYR A 458 27.21 15.11 6.94
CA TYR A 458 27.24 15.51 5.54
C TYR A 458 26.00 16.33 5.15
N GLN A 459 24.79 15.87 5.52
CA GLN A 459 23.53 16.57 5.25
C GLN A 459 23.47 17.94 5.95
N ARG A 460 23.96 18.06 7.20
CA ARG A 460 24.06 19.36 7.89
C ARG A 460 24.97 20.32 7.16
N ARG A 461 26.12 19.85 6.63
CA ARG A 461 27.02 20.68 5.82
C ARG A 461 26.34 21.18 4.55
N ILE A 462 25.63 20.32 3.82
CA ILE A 462 24.84 20.72 2.66
C ILE A 462 23.76 21.73 3.06
N HIS A 463 22.99 21.43 4.11
CA HIS A 463 21.91 22.30 4.57
C HIS A 463 22.44 23.68 4.95
N ARG A 464 23.59 23.76 5.64
CA ARG A 464 24.25 25.03 5.98
C ARG A 464 24.75 25.78 4.74
N ALA A 465 25.28 25.07 3.75
CA ALA A 465 25.72 25.68 2.50
C ALA A 465 24.55 26.21 1.65
N LEU A 466 23.37 25.56 1.72
CA LEU A 466 22.16 25.97 1.01
C LEU A 466 21.32 26.98 1.79
N ALA A 467 21.48 27.06 3.12
CA ALA A 467 20.76 27.99 3.96
C ALA A 467 21.10 29.42 3.57
N LYS A 468 20.11 30.31 3.67
CA LYS A 468 20.35 31.74 3.45
C LYS A 468 21.36 32.24 4.48
N PRO A 469 22.35 33.06 4.09
CA PRO A 469 23.34 33.56 5.03
C PRO A 469 22.66 34.26 6.21
N THR A 470 23.04 33.89 7.43
CA THR A 470 22.61 34.58 8.66
C THR A 470 22.93 36.06 8.61
N SER A 471 23.97 36.48 7.91
CA SER A 471 24.32 37.90 7.68
C SER A 471 23.20 38.73 7.03
N VAL A 472 22.31 38.12 6.25
CA VAL A 472 21.14 38.80 5.65
C VAL A 472 20.03 39.02 6.69
N SER A 473 19.98 38.20 7.74
CA SER A 473 18.97 38.24 8.80
C SER A 473 19.51 38.63 10.19
N GLN A 474 20.80 38.93 10.36
CA GLN A 474 21.38 39.35 11.64
C GLN A 474 20.64 40.57 12.22
N GLN A 475 20.26 41.53 11.37
CA GLN A 475 19.50 42.71 11.76
C GLN A 475 18.07 42.41 12.23
N TRP A 476 17.53 41.22 11.90
CA TRP A 476 16.24 40.74 12.38
C TRP A 476 16.32 40.28 13.83
N PHE A 477 17.42 39.61 14.21
CA PHE A 477 17.61 39.05 15.55
C PHE A 477 18.30 40.02 16.51
N PHE A 478 19.28 40.78 16.04
CA PHE A 478 20.06 41.72 16.84
C PHE A 478 19.91 43.14 16.31
N LYS A 479 19.61 44.08 17.22
CA LYS A 479 19.63 45.51 16.88
C LYS A 479 21.08 45.95 16.69
N LYS A 480 21.30 46.83 15.69
CA LYS A 480 22.62 47.39 15.40
C LYS A 480 23.22 48.11 16.61
N GLY A 481 24.50 47.86 16.88
CA GLY A 481 25.28 48.46 17.96
C GLY A 481 25.09 47.81 19.35
N THR A 482 24.31 46.73 19.46
CA THR A 482 24.12 46.03 20.73
C THR A 482 25.30 45.15 21.09
N GLN A 483 25.49 44.88 22.39
CA GLN A 483 26.49 43.89 22.86
C GLN A 483 26.20 42.48 22.31
N ALA A 484 24.93 42.14 22.14
CA ALA A 484 24.50 40.88 21.55
C ALA A 484 24.98 40.74 20.09
N GLU A 485 24.85 41.78 19.26
CA GLU A 485 25.39 41.77 17.89
C GLU A 485 26.92 41.60 17.88
N LYS A 486 27.64 42.31 18.75
CA LYS A 486 29.10 42.23 18.83
C LYS A 486 29.59 40.83 19.22
N SER A 487 29.01 40.27 20.29
CA SER A 487 29.34 38.92 20.76
C SER A 487 29.03 37.85 19.70
N PHE A 488 27.92 37.98 18.96
CA PHE A 488 27.59 37.08 17.86
C PHE A 488 28.57 37.16 16.69
N VAL A 489 28.99 38.38 16.30
CA VAL A 489 29.98 38.58 15.23
C VAL A 489 31.36 38.05 15.63
N GLU A 490 31.76 38.22 16.89
CA GLU A 490 32.99 37.63 17.43
C GLU A 490 32.92 36.10 17.43
N PHE A 491 31.77 35.52 17.78
CA PHE A 491 31.51 34.10 17.70
C PHE A 491 31.62 33.56 16.27
N GLU A 492 30.97 34.18 15.27
CA GLU A 492 31.06 33.76 13.86
C GLU A 492 32.51 33.78 13.34
N LYS A 493 33.30 34.79 13.73
CA LYS A 493 34.73 34.86 13.37
C LYS A 493 35.55 33.73 13.98
N ARG A 494 35.23 33.33 15.21
CA ARG A 494 35.89 32.21 15.89
C ARG A 494 35.56 30.89 15.18
N VAL A 495 34.29 30.65 14.85
CA VAL A 495 33.84 29.46 14.09
C VAL A 495 34.56 29.36 12.75
N ALA A 496 34.62 30.46 11.99
CA ALA A 496 35.24 30.46 10.66
C ALA A 496 36.74 30.10 10.72
N LYS A 497 37.44 30.55 11.78
CA LYS A 497 38.86 30.27 11.97
C LYS A 497 39.13 28.80 12.31
N GLU A 498 38.26 28.19 13.09
CA GLU A 498 38.38 26.78 13.48
C GLU A 498 37.99 25.84 12.34
N GLU A 499 36.99 26.21 11.53
CA GLU A 499 36.64 25.50 10.28
C GLU A 499 37.81 25.45 9.29
N GLU A 500 38.58 26.54 9.19
CA GLU A 500 39.75 26.63 8.30
C GLU A 500 40.93 25.77 8.78
N GLN A 501 41.03 25.51 10.09
CA GLN A 501 42.08 24.65 10.66
C GLN A 501 41.80 23.15 10.52
N GLY A 502 40.59 22.75 10.14
CA GLY A 502 40.26 21.37 9.78
C GLY A 502 40.25 20.38 10.95
N ASP A 503 40.27 20.85 12.19
CA ASP A 503 40.23 19.99 13.38
C ASP A 503 38.79 19.51 13.64
N LEU A 504 38.49 18.30 13.14
CA LEU A 504 37.18 17.65 13.24
C LEU A 504 36.72 17.41 14.69
N GLU A 505 37.64 17.28 15.65
CA GLU A 505 37.27 17.12 17.07
C GLU A 505 36.88 18.44 17.70
N GLN A 506 37.60 19.53 17.39
CA GLN A 506 37.25 20.87 17.87
C GLN A 506 35.94 21.37 17.25
N LEU A 507 35.69 21.14 15.97
CA LEU A 507 34.41 21.50 15.33
C LEU A 507 33.22 20.77 15.98
N ARG A 508 33.42 19.53 16.44
CA ARG A 508 32.40 18.73 17.14
C ARG A 508 32.17 19.23 18.56
N ALA A 509 33.25 19.61 19.27
CA ALA A 509 33.17 20.27 20.56
C ALA A 509 32.49 21.65 20.44
N PHE A 510 32.69 22.36 19.33
CA PHE A 510 32.11 23.68 19.09
C PHE A 510 30.62 23.63 18.69
N GLU A 511 30.22 22.61 17.94
CA GLU A 511 28.81 22.32 17.62
C GLU A 511 28.02 21.97 18.90
N MET A 512 28.68 21.37 19.90
CA MET A 512 28.13 21.14 21.24
C MET A 512 28.23 22.38 22.16
N ALA A 513 29.31 23.16 22.07
CA ALA A 513 29.50 24.37 22.88
C ALA A 513 28.62 25.55 22.44
N ALA A 514 28.10 25.54 21.20
CA ALA A 514 27.02 26.46 20.79
C ALA A 514 25.72 26.27 21.60
N GLU A 515 25.61 25.17 22.36
CA GLU A 515 24.54 24.86 23.31
C GLU A 515 24.86 25.25 24.76
N GLU A 516 26.13 25.53 25.09
CA GLU A 516 26.55 26.07 26.39
C GLU A 516 26.21 27.57 26.47
N VAL A 517 24.92 27.86 26.61
CA VAL A 517 24.49 29.09 27.25
C VAL A 517 25.01 29.05 28.68
N GLU A 518 25.67 30.11 29.15
CA GLU A 518 26.12 30.22 30.53
C GLU A 518 24.93 29.99 31.49
N GLY A 519 24.90 28.84 32.18
CA GLY A 519 23.77 28.39 33.03
C GLY A 519 22.82 27.35 32.41
N ALA A 520 23.08 26.84 31.21
CA ALA A 520 22.37 25.67 30.67
C ALA A 520 22.67 24.43 31.54
N PRO A 521 21.64 23.63 31.91
CA PRO A 521 21.87 22.42 32.68
C PRO A 521 22.64 21.40 31.85
N ASP A 522 23.66 20.78 32.45
CA ASP A 522 24.37 19.66 31.84
C ASP A 522 23.36 18.59 31.41
N PHE A 523 23.45 18.13 30.15
CA PHE A 523 22.63 17.02 29.69
C PHE A 523 22.96 15.77 30.50
N ALA A 524 21.92 15.05 30.94
CA ALA A 524 22.11 13.78 31.62
C ALA A 524 22.88 12.80 30.72
N VAL A 525 23.86 12.12 31.31
CA VAL A 525 24.65 11.09 30.61
C VAL A 525 23.72 9.97 30.16
N ARG A 526 23.85 9.54 28.89
CA ARG A 526 23.01 8.49 28.31
C ARG A 526 23.14 7.14 29.02
N GLU A 527 24.34 6.85 29.53
CA GLU A 527 24.61 5.68 30.37
C GLU A 527 24.36 6.01 31.85
N THR A 528 23.44 5.29 32.46
CA THR A 528 23.06 5.49 33.87
C THR A 528 24.03 4.81 34.84
N GLU A 529 23.97 5.16 36.12
CA GLU A 529 24.70 4.43 37.16
C GLU A 529 24.28 2.96 37.25
N THR A 530 23.04 2.63 36.86
CA THR A 530 22.55 1.25 36.83
C THR A 530 23.13 0.46 35.66
N ASP A 531 23.44 1.12 34.54
CA ASP A 531 24.17 0.52 33.42
C ASP A 531 25.59 0.14 33.80
N LYS A 532 26.30 1.07 34.45
CA LYS A 532 27.67 0.84 34.93
C LYS A 532 27.75 -0.31 35.94
N LYS A 533 26.74 -0.43 36.80
CA LYS A 533 26.62 -1.52 37.79
C LYS A 533 26.11 -2.83 37.19
N GLY A 534 25.56 -2.80 35.97
CA GLY A 534 24.94 -3.97 35.34
C GLY A 534 23.69 -4.47 36.05
N ASP A 535 22.99 -3.61 36.81
CA ASP A 535 21.80 -4.00 37.57
C ASP A 535 20.64 -4.33 36.63
N VAL A 536 20.25 -5.60 36.54
CA VAL A 536 19.18 -6.09 35.66
C VAL A 536 17.78 -5.89 36.26
N THR A 537 17.67 -5.42 37.50
CA THR A 537 16.37 -5.19 38.16
C THR A 537 15.86 -3.77 37.93
N SER A 538 16.74 -2.85 37.53
CA SER A 538 16.40 -1.46 37.25
C SER A 538 15.70 -1.30 35.89
N LEU A 539 14.65 -0.47 35.87
CA LEU A 539 14.00 0.00 34.64
C LEU A 539 14.79 1.09 33.91
N GLU A 540 15.69 1.78 34.63
CA GLU A 540 16.49 2.92 34.14
C GLU A 540 17.72 2.49 33.34
N ARG A 541 18.14 1.21 33.45
CA ARG A 541 19.23 0.65 32.64
C ARG A 541 18.88 0.72 31.15
N LYS A 542 19.83 0.86 30.24
CA LYS A 542 19.68 0.75 28.78
C LYS A 542 18.47 1.54 28.29
N ALA A 543 18.45 2.83 28.60
CA ALA A 543 17.34 3.72 28.30
C ALA A 543 17.05 3.81 26.79
N ASP A 544 18.01 3.47 25.93
CA ASP A 544 17.90 3.46 24.47
C ASP A 544 17.35 2.15 23.90
N ARG A 545 17.11 1.13 24.73
CA ARG A 545 16.64 -0.19 24.31
C ARG A 545 15.28 -0.55 24.91
N THR A 546 14.53 -1.42 24.24
CA THR A 546 13.35 -2.07 24.81
C THR A 546 13.78 -3.16 25.82
N LEU A 547 13.23 -3.11 27.03
CA LEU A 547 13.43 -4.16 28.03
C LEU A 547 12.18 -5.01 28.19
N TYR A 548 12.36 -6.28 28.49
CA TYR A 548 11.32 -7.26 28.73
C TYR A 548 11.42 -7.82 30.14
N LEU A 549 10.28 -7.95 30.82
CA LEU A 549 10.23 -8.53 32.16
C LEU A 549 10.25 -10.06 32.06
N LEU A 550 11.23 -10.69 32.70
CA LEU A 550 11.23 -12.14 32.94
C LEU A 550 11.22 -12.42 34.44
N LEU A 551 10.46 -13.46 34.82
CA LEU A 551 10.38 -13.95 36.18
C LEU A 551 11.09 -15.30 36.28
N LYS A 552 11.76 -15.52 37.42
CA LYS A 552 12.45 -16.77 37.74
C LYS A 552 11.64 -17.58 38.75
N LYS A 553 11.20 -18.76 38.32
CA LYS A 553 10.54 -19.74 39.20
C LYS A 553 11.57 -20.60 39.94
N ASP A 554 11.21 -21.12 41.12
CA ASP A 554 12.06 -22.02 41.92
C ASP A 554 12.16 -23.43 41.30
N ARG A 555 12.82 -23.52 40.15
CA ARG A 555 13.07 -24.77 39.42
C ARG A 555 14.41 -24.72 38.70
N ARG A 556 15.00 -25.90 38.46
CA ARG A 556 16.31 -26.02 37.79
C ARG A 556 16.23 -25.80 36.28
N GLU A 557 15.17 -26.32 35.64
CA GLU A 557 14.96 -26.23 34.20
C GLU A 557 13.82 -25.27 33.87
N HIS A 558 13.94 -24.56 32.74
CA HIS A 558 12.98 -23.54 32.30
C HIS A 558 12.69 -22.47 33.38
N ALA A 559 13.65 -22.14 34.23
CA ALA A 559 13.41 -21.25 35.38
C ALA A 559 12.90 -19.86 34.98
N TRP A 560 13.41 -19.31 33.88
CA TRP A 560 13.06 -17.98 33.38
C TRP A 560 11.96 -18.04 32.33
N GLN A 561 10.89 -17.29 32.55
CA GLN A 561 9.75 -17.20 31.64
C GLN A 561 9.03 -15.85 31.79
N PHE A 562 8.13 -15.56 30.86
CA PHE A 562 7.20 -14.45 31.03
C PHE A 562 6.18 -14.78 32.13
N PRO A 563 5.63 -13.75 32.81
CA PRO A 563 4.52 -13.96 33.72
C PRO A 563 3.37 -14.65 33.00
N GLN A 564 2.86 -15.75 33.56
CA GLN A 564 1.82 -16.54 32.89
C GLN A 564 1.03 -17.41 33.86
N GLY A 565 -0.26 -17.60 33.55
CA GLY A 565 -1.09 -18.58 34.23
C GLY A 565 -2.37 -18.93 33.49
N GLY A 566 -3.18 -19.78 34.12
CA GLY A 566 -4.34 -20.37 33.48
C GLY A 566 -5.47 -19.36 33.33
N VAL A 567 -6.26 -19.52 32.26
CA VAL A 567 -7.51 -18.76 32.14
C VAL A 567 -8.58 -19.41 33.02
N GLU A 568 -9.22 -18.64 33.87
CA GLU A 568 -10.23 -19.09 34.84
C GLU A 568 -11.62 -18.53 34.54
N GLY A 569 -12.66 -19.36 34.66
CA GLY A 569 -14.04 -18.95 34.48
C GLY A 569 -14.34 -18.40 33.07
N GLU A 570 -14.92 -17.20 33.01
CA GLU A 570 -15.28 -16.51 31.75
C GLU A 570 -14.35 -15.32 31.44
N GLU A 571 -13.18 -15.23 32.09
CA GLU A 571 -12.25 -14.12 31.87
C GLU A 571 -11.63 -14.17 30.46
N SER A 572 -11.34 -13.00 29.89
CA SER A 572 -10.64 -12.91 28.62
C SER A 572 -9.12 -13.11 28.78
N LEU A 573 -8.41 -13.49 27.71
CA LEU A 573 -6.94 -13.68 27.73
C LEU A 573 -6.18 -12.47 28.29
N ILE A 574 -6.69 -11.26 28.06
CA ILE A 574 -6.06 -10.03 28.54
C ILE A 574 -6.31 -9.80 30.04
N GLU A 575 -7.46 -10.21 30.55
CA GLU A 575 -7.81 -10.13 31.98
C GLU A 575 -7.02 -11.17 32.76
N ALA A 576 -6.97 -12.41 32.25
CA ALA A 576 -6.13 -13.49 32.79
C ALA A 576 -4.66 -13.04 32.87
N ALA A 577 -4.07 -12.57 31.76
CA ALA A 577 -2.67 -12.15 31.75
C ALA A 577 -2.39 -10.99 32.72
N LYS A 578 -3.33 -10.06 32.92
CA LYS A 578 -3.18 -8.97 33.91
C LYS A 578 -3.26 -9.47 35.34
N ARG A 579 -4.24 -10.33 35.63
CA ARG A 579 -4.42 -10.94 36.96
C ARG A 579 -3.16 -11.70 37.36
N GLU A 580 -2.69 -12.58 36.48
CA GLU A 580 -1.46 -13.37 36.69
C GLU A 580 -0.22 -12.49 36.86
N LEU A 581 -0.10 -11.41 36.08
CA LEU A 581 0.98 -10.44 36.26
C LEU A 581 0.94 -9.83 37.67
N HIS A 582 -0.21 -9.36 38.14
CA HIS A 582 -0.33 -8.74 39.47
C HIS A 582 -0.16 -9.75 40.62
N GLU A 583 -0.56 -11.00 40.42
CA GLU A 583 -0.36 -12.09 41.39
C GLU A 583 1.13 -12.43 41.54
N GLU A 584 1.87 -12.49 40.42
CA GLU A 584 3.30 -12.82 40.42
C GLU A 584 4.21 -11.61 40.74
N THR A 585 3.79 -10.37 40.46
CA THR A 585 4.63 -9.15 40.55
C THR A 585 4.14 -8.07 41.51
N GLY A 586 2.98 -8.27 42.14
CA GLY A 586 2.34 -7.25 42.98
C GLY A 586 1.52 -6.23 42.18
N VAL A 587 0.76 -5.41 42.89
CA VAL A 587 -0.14 -4.39 42.29
C VAL A 587 0.57 -3.07 41.99
N ASN A 588 1.84 -2.93 42.33
CA ASN A 588 2.64 -1.71 42.14
C ASN A 588 3.25 -1.61 40.73
N VAL A 589 2.58 -2.19 39.73
CA VAL A 589 3.01 -2.20 38.33
C VAL A 589 1.82 -1.76 37.48
N ASP A 590 1.86 -0.51 37.01
CA ASP A 590 0.82 0.01 36.13
C ASP A 590 1.14 -0.36 34.68
N VAL A 591 0.25 -1.16 34.09
CA VAL A 591 0.42 -1.68 32.73
C VAL A 591 -0.68 -1.23 31.77
N TRP A 592 -0.28 -0.98 30.54
CA TRP A 592 -1.17 -0.71 29.41
C TRP A 592 -1.10 -1.84 28.38
N PRO A 593 -2.18 -2.61 28.19
CA PRO A 593 -2.23 -3.59 27.11
C PRO A 593 -2.35 -2.94 25.75
N SER A 594 -1.60 -3.44 24.77
CA SER A 594 -1.63 -2.92 23.40
C SER A 594 -2.90 -3.29 22.64
N GLY A 595 -3.56 -4.39 23.01
CA GLY A 595 -4.79 -4.86 22.36
C GLY A 595 -5.24 -6.24 22.86
N ARG A 596 -6.32 -6.76 22.27
CA ARG A 596 -6.91 -8.08 22.62
C ARG A 596 -6.35 -9.25 21.81
N VAL A 597 -5.45 -8.98 20.86
CA VAL A 597 -4.86 -10.00 19.99
C VAL A 597 -3.52 -10.45 20.60
N PRO A 598 -3.30 -11.77 20.81
CA PRO A 598 -2.01 -12.26 21.27
C PRO A 598 -0.94 -12.04 20.20
N ALA A 599 0.28 -11.66 20.63
CA ALA A 599 1.43 -11.46 19.75
C ALA A 599 1.95 -12.79 19.17
N GLY A 600 1.72 -13.89 19.88
CA GLY A 600 2.08 -15.24 19.46
C GLY A 600 1.62 -16.29 20.47
N ALA A 601 1.92 -17.55 20.18
CA ALA A 601 1.55 -18.67 21.03
C ALA A 601 2.66 -19.72 21.12
N TYR A 602 2.75 -20.38 22.27
CA TYR A 602 3.68 -21.47 22.52
C TYR A 602 2.93 -22.68 23.10
N THR A 603 3.16 -23.87 22.56
CA THR A 603 2.49 -25.09 23.00
C THR A 603 3.53 -26.08 23.50
N TYR A 604 3.33 -26.63 24.70
CA TYR A 604 4.20 -27.66 25.26
C TYR A 604 3.40 -28.74 25.99
N ALA A 605 3.91 -29.96 25.96
CA ALA A 605 3.31 -31.09 26.66
C ALA A 605 3.70 -31.08 28.15
N PHE A 606 2.79 -31.51 29.02
CA PHE A 606 3.10 -31.65 30.44
C PHE A 606 4.03 -32.84 30.67
N SER A 607 4.99 -32.69 31.60
CA SER A 607 5.84 -33.79 32.02
C SER A 607 5.00 -34.91 32.65
N ALA A 608 5.52 -36.15 32.66
CA ALA A 608 4.82 -37.29 33.24
C ALA A 608 4.45 -37.08 34.72
N GLU A 609 5.22 -36.26 35.45
CA GLU A 609 4.92 -35.87 36.84
C GLU A 609 3.76 -34.89 36.93
N HIS A 610 3.68 -33.93 36.01
CA HIS A 610 2.62 -32.93 36.00
C HIS A 610 1.28 -33.53 35.53
N LYS A 611 1.32 -34.47 34.58
CA LYS A 611 0.16 -35.29 34.17
C LYS A 611 -0.43 -36.12 35.32
N LYS A 612 0.36 -36.49 36.33
CA LYS A 612 -0.15 -37.17 37.54
C LYS A 612 -0.94 -36.23 38.46
N LYS A 613 -0.62 -34.93 38.45
CA LYS A 613 -1.33 -33.90 39.27
C LYS A 613 -2.56 -33.34 38.56
N HIS A 614 -2.49 -33.17 37.24
CA HIS A 614 -3.57 -32.67 36.40
C HIS A 614 -3.83 -33.66 35.24
N PRO A 615 -4.62 -34.72 35.45
CA PRO A 615 -4.88 -35.74 34.42
C PRO A 615 -5.81 -35.24 33.30
N GLU A 616 -6.44 -34.09 33.49
CA GLU A 616 -7.43 -33.50 32.58
C GLU A 616 -6.82 -32.87 31.31
N HIS A 617 -5.53 -32.53 31.35
CA HIS A 617 -4.83 -31.84 30.27
C HIS A 617 -3.52 -32.53 29.87
N GLU A 618 -3.30 -32.71 28.56
CA GLU A 618 -2.05 -33.31 28.05
C GLU A 618 -0.87 -32.33 27.98
N GLY A 619 -1.17 -31.03 27.97
CA GLY A 619 -0.21 -29.94 27.82
C GLY A 619 -0.87 -28.57 27.99
N ALA A 620 -0.10 -27.52 27.74
CA ALA A 620 -0.58 -26.14 27.78
C ALA A 620 -0.32 -25.41 26.46
N LYS A 621 -1.23 -24.50 26.13
CA LYS A 621 -1.10 -23.54 25.04
C LYS A 621 -1.09 -22.13 25.63
N VAL A 622 0.08 -21.52 25.60
CA VAL A 622 0.35 -20.18 26.13
C VAL A 622 0.11 -19.16 25.03
N PHE A 623 -0.69 -18.13 25.32
CA PHE A 623 -0.90 -16.98 24.45
C PHE A 623 -0.25 -15.74 25.07
N PHE A 624 0.66 -15.09 24.34
CA PHE A 624 1.40 -13.93 24.82
C PHE A 624 0.66 -12.64 24.51
N MET A 625 0.21 -11.94 25.55
CA MET A 625 -0.53 -10.69 25.47
C MET A 625 0.44 -9.51 25.58
N PRO A 626 0.62 -8.68 24.54
CA PRO A 626 1.55 -7.57 24.56
C PRO A 626 1.06 -6.44 25.49
N MET A 627 1.90 -6.05 26.45
CA MET A 627 1.63 -4.98 27.41
C MET A 627 2.86 -4.08 27.58
N ARG A 628 2.62 -2.82 27.95
CA ARG A 628 3.66 -1.83 28.24
C ARG A 628 3.58 -1.38 29.69
N ILE A 629 4.72 -1.29 30.36
CA ILE A 629 4.78 -0.65 31.68
C ILE A 629 4.68 0.87 31.51
N ILE A 630 3.84 1.51 32.33
CA ILE A 630 3.71 2.97 32.39
C ILE A 630 4.54 3.50 33.57
N ARG A 631 4.37 2.89 34.75
CA ARG A 631 5.07 3.26 35.99
C ARG A 631 5.01 2.11 36.99
N GLY A 632 5.80 2.22 38.05
CA GLY A 632 5.87 1.23 39.12
C GLY A 632 7.09 0.31 38.97
N GLN A 633 7.16 -0.69 39.83
CA GLN A 633 8.26 -1.67 39.84
C GLN A 633 7.74 -3.03 40.31
N VAL A 634 8.36 -4.08 39.79
CA VAL A 634 8.03 -5.46 40.10
C VAL A 634 8.48 -5.83 41.51
N GLU A 635 7.56 -6.43 42.26
CA GLU A 635 7.81 -7.02 43.56
C GLU A 635 7.52 -8.53 43.47
N PRO A 636 8.54 -9.39 43.33
CA PRO A 636 8.34 -10.82 43.08
C PRO A 636 7.62 -11.48 44.25
N ASN A 637 6.48 -12.10 43.98
CA ASN A 637 5.69 -12.78 44.99
C ASN A 637 6.21 -14.19 45.26
N LYS A 638 6.85 -14.39 46.42
CA LYS A 638 7.40 -15.69 46.84
C LYS A 638 6.33 -16.75 47.08
N GLN A 639 5.08 -16.36 47.37
CA GLN A 639 3.98 -17.30 47.58
C GLN A 639 3.60 -18.01 46.26
N GLU A 640 3.77 -17.32 45.13
CA GLU A 640 3.58 -17.85 43.78
C GLU A 640 4.82 -18.57 43.22
N GLY A 641 5.83 -18.80 44.06
CA GLY A 641 7.06 -19.49 43.67
C GLY A 641 8.02 -18.67 42.79
N ILE A 642 7.86 -17.34 42.77
CA ILE A 642 8.78 -16.42 42.09
C ILE A 642 9.94 -16.07 43.03
N VAL A 643 11.16 -16.41 42.60
CA VAL A 643 12.39 -16.21 43.38
C VAL A 643 13.10 -14.92 43.00
N ASP A 644 13.02 -14.54 41.72
CA ASP A 644 13.80 -13.44 41.16
C ASP A 644 13.11 -12.87 39.92
N PHE A 645 13.52 -11.67 39.49
CA PHE A 645 13.05 -11.05 38.25
C PHE A 645 14.17 -10.26 37.57
N ALA A 646 14.02 -10.00 36.28
CA ALA A 646 14.95 -9.17 35.53
C ALA A 646 14.26 -8.45 34.37
N TRP A 647 14.73 -7.24 34.09
CA TRP A 647 14.43 -6.45 32.91
C TRP A 647 15.56 -6.59 31.89
N LEU A 648 15.29 -7.28 30.80
CA LEU A 648 16.31 -7.79 29.88
C LEU A 648 16.11 -7.29 28.45
N THR A 649 17.19 -7.02 27.72
CA THR A 649 17.11 -6.80 26.26
C THR A 649 16.86 -8.11 25.53
N LYS A 650 16.45 -8.04 24.26
CA LYS A 650 16.22 -9.22 23.41
C LYS A 650 17.40 -10.20 23.41
N GLU A 651 18.63 -9.70 23.37
CA GLU A 651 19.84 -10.53 23.41
C GLU A 651 20.03 -11.22 24.76
N GLU A 652 19.77 -10.51 25.86
CA GLU A 652 19.87 -11.07 27.21
C GLU A 652 18.77 -12.11 27.48
N VAL A 653 17.59 -11.94 26.89
CA VAL A 653 16.51 -12.93 26.98
C VAL A 653 16.94 -14.26 26.34
N LYS A 654 17.61 -14.21 25.18
CA LYS A 654 18.12 -15.39 24.47
C LYS A 654 19.05 -16.25 25.34
N GLU A 655 19.85 -15.61 26.18
CA GLU A 655 20.79 -16.30 27.07
C GLU A 655 20.11 -16.94 28.30
N LYS A 656 18.93 -16.46 28.68
CA LYS A 656 18.23 -16.88 29.92
C LYS A 656 17.18 -17.96 29.71
N VAL A 657 16.52 -17.98 28.56
CA VAL A 657 15.43 -18.92 28.29
C VAL A 657 15.91 -20.17 27.56
N SER A 658 15.15 -21.25 27.64
CA SER A 658 15.44 -22.48 26.88
C SER A 658 15.33 -22.24 25.36
N PRO A 659 16.13 -22.92 24.52
CA PRO A 659 16.11 -22.75 23.07
C PRO A 659 14.73 -22.92 22.41
N GLU A 660 13.93 -23.88 22.89
CA GLU A 660 12.57 -24.10 22.39
C GLU A 660 11.63 -22.93 22.69
N TYR A 661 11.75 -22.35 23.89
CA TYR A 661 10.98 -21.18 24.29
C TYR A 661 11.47 -19.94 23.53
N TRP A 662 12.78 -19.79 23.34
CA TRP A 662 13.37 -18.72 22.52
C TRP A 662 12.81 -18.71 21.11
N ALA A 663 12.79 -19.87 20.43
CA ALA A 663 12.25 -19.99 19.07
C ALA A 663 10.79 -19.54 18.97
N ALA A 664 10.01 -19.74 20.03
CA ALA A 664 8.62 -19.28 20.08
C ALA A 664 8.53 -17.76 20.30
N ILE A 665 9.33 -17.18 21.19
CA ILE A 665 9.22 -15.77 21.61
C ILE A 665 10.02 -14.78 20.75
N GLU A 666 11.10 -15.21 20.10
CA GLU A 666 12.01 -14.36 19.32
C GLU A 666 11.29 -13.45 18.30
N PRO A 667 10.29 -13.92 17.53
CA PRO A 667 9.58 -13.08 16.56
C PRO A 667 8.72 -11.99 17.21
N MET A 668 8.41 -12.11 18.52
CA MET A 668 7.58 -11.15 19.26
C MET A 668 8.42 -10.03 19.91
N LEU A 669 9.76 -10.14 19.94
CA LEU A 669 10.64 -9.19 20.61
C LEU A 669 11.27 -8.19 19.62
N SER A 670 11.30 -6.92 20.01
CA SER A 670 11.93 -5.81 19.28
C SER A 670 13.45 -5.92 19.33
N ASP A 671 14.11 -5.65 18.20
CA ASP A 671 15.57 -5.50 18.13
C ASP A 671 16.04 -4.17 18.73
N TYR A 672 15.15 -3.18 18.81
CA TYR A 672 15.44 -1.85 19.36
C TYR A 672 14.79 -1.69 20.73
#